data_AF-A0A3S1HTL8-F1
#
_entry.id   AF-A0A3S1HTL8-F1
#
_cell.length_a   1.000
_cell.length_b   1.000
_cell.length_c   1.000
_cell.angle_alpha   90.00
_cell.angle_beta   90.00
_cell.angle_gamma   90.00
#
_symmetry.space_group_name_H-M   'P 1'
#
loop_
_entity.id
_entity.type
_entity.pdbx_description
1 polymer ?
#
loop_
_entity_poly.entity_id
_entity_poly.type
_entity_poly.pdbx_seq_one_letter_code
_entity_poly.pdbx_strand_id
1 'polypeptide(L)'
;MRLKEEMNSVKDQLSSKDIQTWHAHTTQCNLAANVIPHVKGLDVELCTQAWVKFYEILNAFHGKGLVPDDQFMSVHLCEAPGAFVTALNHFLQQKGFQHMWDWRATTLNPYHESNCLGEMIADDRLIRQTYIQWFFGEDGSGDITHPSHVRGLRDMLAEAAEYEELQVRLVTTDGSKDCQVNPAEQEGLVSRLHHCEALTAALVLAPGGALVIKVFTLFETSSVLLMFLLNLMFNEVHTMKPATSKSGNSELYVVCLGYRQNVKEETLWAMLDLTVYNNTDEKTTLRLTQSLPTEFMEEHRRCCHLFAQYQLETIHTNLRLYETMTEEERQQLELKQRLALDFFLQRTGLGGRSRKHRWVAGYRREKSAFFFPQPSFAESNFPVQSFPQCGNAGGARSKLALNHPHQRQTGTFQLRQNLSTMSWPERLRLMDYRDATVPRITELQTRGPLQDCELDEWTEVDTGQAFSAILTSRLCDVSQLNDLNLMLENSDYERCRQWRFMDHARWIGQTAAQLLVDNSSSTTPLPGPSSLPPSCSELPSPHSEQSGSCQVYYWDRGRRGEDEKSSPLYESFSEALLDSRNVTVVDGDPDTEIKTAGPVLVFCNLTSFCDPQFKSAWRSRFEELLCRAKCVQRVAAILKKLTTGSDLVLLAPTSLTRLTSSLMYILARCFGSIVIDSSPNLWMHQLIKLRSFLGVGSGLLSHLLDIGQRLGLEVDTGQTQACLMEVVSFPVVVCDRKFVQLITAHNNRSVAGFLNLMLDHTRGVSGHAGQTKTQSESESIQDWPRLL
;
A
#
# COMPACT_ATOMS: atom_id res chain seq x y z
N MET A 1 -6.42 21.44 32.55
CA MET A 1 -5.96 20.53 33.62
C MET A 1 -7.13 19.80 34.28
N ARG A 2 -7.94 20.42 35.14
CA ARG A 2 -9.05 19.73 35.83
C ARG A 2 -10.00 18.92 34.92
N LEU A 3 -10.48 19.51 33.81
CA LEU A 3 -11.36 18.81 32.87
C LEU A 3 -10.67 17.61 32.16
N LYS A 4 -9.36 17.71 31.90
CA LYS A 4 -8.55 16.61 31.36
C LYS A 4 -8.44 15.47 32.37
N GLU A 5 -8.15 15.80 33.62
CA GLU A 5 -8.05 14.84 34.72
C GLU A 5 -9.37 14.10 34.96
N GLU A 6 -10.49 14.83 35.01
CA GLU A 6 -11.83 14.25 35.17
C GLU A 6 -12.17 13.30 34.01
N MET A 7 -11.92 13.71 32.77
CA MET A 7 -12.20 12.87 31.60
C MET A 7 -11.28 11.64 31.53
N ASN A 8 -10.00 11.78 31.84
CA ASN A 8 -9.07 10.65 31.86
C ASN A 8 -9.45 9.65 32.95
N SER A 9 -9.83 10.12 34.14
CA SER A 9 -10.30 9.26 35.23
C SER A 9 -11.52 8.40 34.84
N VAL A 10 -12.45 8.94 34.04
CA VAL A 10 -13.61 8.18 33.54
C VAL A 10 -13.21 7.21 32.42
N LYS A 11 -12.31 7.62 31.52
CA LYS A 11 -11.76 6.72 30.48
C LYS A 11 -10.98 5.55 31.09
N ASP A 12 -10.27 5.76 32.21
CA ASP A 12 -9.51 4.71 32.88
C ASP A 12 -10.39 3.57 33.40
N GLN A 13 -11.67 3.83 33.69
CA GLN A 13 -12.64 2.79 34.07
C GLN A 13 -12.86 1.74 32.96
N LEU A 14 -12.56 2.11 31.71
CA LEU A 14 -12.66 1.23 30.54
C LEU A 14 -11.50 0.24 30.44
N SER A 15 -10.38 0.48 31.14
CA SER A 15 -9.15 -0.32 31.03
C SER A 15 -9.32 -1.78 31.44
N SER A 16 -10.34 -2.07 32.25
CA SER A 16 -10.67 -3.43 32.72
C SER A 16 -11.58 -4.22 31.76
N LYS A 17 -12.11 -3.58 30.70
CA LYS A 17 -13.07 -4.21 29.78
C LYS A 17 -12.35 -4.87 28.61
N ASP A 18 -12.86 -6.02 28.18
CA ASP A 18 -12.40 -6.61 26.92
C ASP A 18 -12.77 -5.69 25.74
N ILE A 19 -11.80 -5.43 24.86
CA ILE A 19 -11.95 -4.43 23.80
C ILE A 19 -13.00 -4.85 22.77
N GLN A 20 -13.15 -6.15 22.50
CA GLN A 20 -14.08 -6.64 21.48
C GLN A 20 -15.50 -6.58 21.99
N THR A 21 -15.75 -7.06 23.21
CA THR A 21 -17.09 -7.02 23.81
C THR A 21 -17.51 -5.57 24.09
N TRP A 22 -16.60 -4.73 24.57
CA TRP A 22 -16.87 -3.30 24.78
C TRP A 22 -17.16 -2.57 23.46
N HIS A 23 -16.39 -2.84 22.41
CA HIS A 23 -16.65 -2.25 21.10
C HIS A 23 -18.00 -2.71 20.53
N ALA A 24 -18.34 -3.99 20.65
CA ALA A 24 -19.63 -4.51 20.21
C ALA A 24 -20.79 -3.84 20.97
N HIS A 25 -20.68 -3.73 22.30
CA HIS A 25 -21.66 -3.04 23.15
C HIS A 25 -21.85 -1.58 22.77
N THR A 26 -20.77 -0.81 22.73
CA THR A 26 -20.85 0.62 22.38
C THR A 26 -21.34 0.87 20.95
N THR A 27 -21.12 -0.07 20.04
CA THR A 27 -21.70 -0.04 18.69
C THR A 27 -23.22 -0.27 18.74
N GLN A 28 -23.70 -1.21 19.55
CA GLN A 28 -25.13 -1.48 19.73
C GLN A 28 -25.85 -0.34 20.45
N CYS A 29 -25.20 0.30 21.42
CA CYS A 29 -25.74 1.44 22.16
C CYS A 29 -25.64 2.78 21.42
N ASN A 30 -25.03 2.82 20.23
CA ASN A 30 -24.92 4.05 19.45
C ASN A 30 -26.30 4.51 18.97
N LEU A 31 -26.68 5.75 19.28
CA LEU A 31 -27.96 6.32 18.82
C LEU A 31 -28.04 6.43 17.29
N ALA A 32 -26.92 6.62 16.60
CA ALA A 32 -26.86 6.67 15.14
C ALA A 32 -26.62 5.31 14.47
N ALA A 33 -26.78 4.18 15.19
CA ALA A 33 -26.46 2.84 14.69
C ALA A 33 -27.17 2.47 13.38
N ASN A 34 -28.38 3.01 13.14
CA ASN A 34 -29.17 2.71 11.95
C ASN A 34 -28.82 3.56 10.71
N VAL A 35 -28.02 4.62 10.86
CA VAL A 35 -27.71 5.56 9.76
C VAL A 35 -26.86 4.88 8.69
N ILE A 36 -25.72 4.31 9.05
CA ILE A 36 -24.81 3.69 8.07
C ILE A 36 -25.45 2.51 7.33
N PRO A 37 -26.14 1.55 8.01
CA PRO A 37 -26.86 0.49 7.31
C PRO A 37 -27.87 1.02 6.29
N HIS A 38 -28.62 2.09 6.65
CA HIS A 38 -29.57 2.72 5.75
C HIS A 38 -28.87 3.35 4.53
N VAL A 39 -27.84 4.18 4.76
CA VAL A 39 -27.11 4.88 3.68
C VAL A 39 -26.39 3.89 2.76
N LYS A 40 -25.84 2.79 3.29
CA LYS A 40 -25.31 1.68 2.46
C LYS A 40 -26.39 1.06 1.58
N GLY A 41 -27.63 0.98 2.05
CA GLY A 41 -28.77 0.51 1.26
C GLY A 41 -29.16 1.43 0.09
N LEU A 42 -28.69 2.68 0.09
CA LEU A 42 -28.88 3.64 -1.00
C LEU A 42 -27.83 3.52 -2.11
N ASP A 43 -26.85 2.60 -1.96
CA ASP A 43 -25.78 2.35 -2.93
C ASP A 43 -24.90 3.59 -3.20
N VAL A 44 -24.61 4.39 -2.16
CA VAL A 44 -23.70 5.54 -2.27
C VAL A 44 -22.23 5.10 -2.33
N GLU A 45 -21.42 5.90 -3.02
CA GLU A 45 -19.99 5.67 -3.24
C GLU A 45 -19.20 5.68 -1.92
N LEU A 46 -18.44 4.61 -1.68
CA LEU A 46 -17.50 4.51 -0.56
C LEU A 46 -18.15 4.84 0.81
N CYS A 47 -19.37 4.37 1.07
CA CYS A 47 -20.08 4.62 2.33
C CYS A 47 -19.30 4.10 3.55
N THR A 48 -18.61 5.00 4.26
CA THR A 48 -17.90 4.76 5.53
C THR A 48 -18.49 5.61 6.65
N GLN A 49 -17.96 5.48 7.87
CA GLN A 49 -18.31 6.41 8.96
C GLN A 49 -17.89 7.85 8.62
N ALA A 50 -16.72 8.05 8.02
CA ALA A 50 -16.23 9.36 7.60
C ALA A 50 -17.20 10.02 6.58
N TRP A 51 -17.72 9.23 5.63
CA TRP A 51 -18.70 9.68 4.65
C TRP A 51 -19.94 10.29 5.33
N VAL A 52 -20.57 9.57 6.26
CA VAL A 52 -21.80 10.06 6.91
C VAL A 52 -21.55 11.25 7.84
N LYS A 53 -20.37 11.35 8.48
CA LYS A 53 -19.97 12.51 9.29
C LYS A 53 -19.86 13.76 8.42
N PHE A 54 -19.11 13.68 7.33
CA PHE A 54 -18.92 14.83 6.46
C PHE A 54 -20.21 15.24 5.76
N TYR A 55 -20.99 14.26 5.33
CA TYR A 55 -22.29 14.53 4.72
C TYR A 55 -23.29 15.17 5.71
N GLU A 56 -23.21 14.84 7.01
CA GLU A 56 -23.92 15.57 8.07
C GLU A 56 -23.44 17.03 8.21
N ILE A 57 -22.12 17.25 8.18
CA ILE A 57 -21.50 18.59 8.23
C ILE A 57 -21.93 19.43 7.01
N LEU A 58 -21.84 18.87 5.80
CA LEU A 58 -22.25 19.54 4.56
C LEU A 58 -23.70 20.03 4.62
N ASN A 59 -24.62 19.21 5.15
CA ASN A 59 -26.01 19.63 5.30
C ASN A 59 -26.23 20.63 6.45
N ALA A 60 -25.47 20.54 7.55
CA ALA A 60 -25.57 21.50 8.66
C ALA A 60 -25.11 22.93 8.28
N PHE A 61 -24.22 23.03 7.29
CA PHE A 61 -23.65 24.29 6.78
C PHE A 61 -24.06 24.63 5.35
N HIS A 62 -25.05 23.92 4.79
CA HIS A 62 -25.61 24.24 3.49
C HIS A 62 -26.19 25.67 3.48
N GLY A 63 -25.80 26.47 2.47
CA GLY A 63 -26.18 27.88 2.37
C GLY A 63 -25.49 28.82 3.36
N LYS A 64 -24.48 28.34 4.10
CA LYS A 64 -23.69 29.16 5.05
C LYS A 64 -22.25 29.44 4.58
N GLY A 65 -21.91 29.06 3.35
CA GLY A 65 -20.58 29.32 2.77
C GLY A 65 -19.55 28.20 2.97
N LEU A 66 -19.94 27.00 3.42
CA LEU A 66 -19.04 25.84 3.44
C LEU A 66 -18.73 25.32 2.03
N VAL A 67 -19.78 25.20 1.21
CA VAL A 67 -19.66 24.87 -0.21
C VAL A 67 -20.04 26.13 -0.98
N PRO A 68 -19.21 26.58 -1.94
CA PRO A 68 -19.50 27.78 -2.71
C PRO A 68 -20.61 27.53 -3.75
N ASP A 69 -21.25 28.61 -4.20
CA ASP A 69 -22.32 28.58 -5.20
C ASP A 69 -21.80 28.70 -6.65
N ASP A 70 -20.49 28.73 -6.84
CA ASP A 70 -19.80 28.87 -8.14
C ASP A 70 -18.77 27.74 -8.35
N GLN A 71 -18.01 27.82 -9.45
CA GLN A 71 -17.01 26.80 -9.76
C GLN A 71 -15.86 26.81 -8.75
N PHE A 72 -15.40 25.63 -8.33
CA PHE A 72 -14.35 25.55 -7.32
C PHE A 72 -13.54 24.26 -7.37
N MET A 73 -12.37 24.32 -6.76
CA MET A 73 -11.57 23.16 -6.40
C MET A 73 -11.69 22.88 -4.90
N SER A 74 -11.80 21.60 -4.55
CA SER A 74 -11.66 21.13 -3.16
C SER A 74 -10.37 20.36 -2.96
N VAL A 75 -9.67 20.60 -1.85
CA VAL A 75 -8.46 19.85 -1.48
C VAL A 75 -8.73 19.06 -0.21
N HIS A 76 -8.41 17.77 -0.21
CA HIS A 76 -8.69 16.88 0.92
C HIS A 76 -7.38 16.32 1.49
N LEU A 77 -7.03 16.75 2.69
CA LEU A 77 -5.79 16.38 3.38
C LEU A 77 -6.01 15.15 4.26
N CYS A 78 -5.07 14.20 4.18
CA CYS A 78 -5.14 12.93 4.89
C CYS A 78 -6.44 12.15 4.61
N GLU A 79 -6.84 12.09 3.35
CA GLU A 79 -8.22 11.77 2.93
C GLU A 79 -8.54 10.28 2.78
N ALA A 80 -7.54 9.39 2.80
CA ALA A 80 -7.78 7.96 2.53
C ALA A 80 -8.95 7.40 3.37
N PRO A 81 -9.90 6.66 2.76
CA PRO A 81 -9.87 6.15 1.39
C PRO A 81 -10.51 7.06 0.32
N GLY A 82 -10.94 8.30 0.66
CA GLY A 82 -11.70 9.17 -0.26
C GLY A 82 -13.15 9.43 0.14
N ALA A 83 -13.49 9.26 1.41
CA ALA A 83 -14.87 9.29 1.88
C ALA A 83 -15.50 10.69 1.88
N PHE A 84 -14.72 11.74 2.16
CA PHE A 84 -15.21 13.11 2.09
C PHE A 84 -15.36 13.55 0.64
N VAL A 85 -14.45 13.12 -0.25
CA VAL A 85 -14.55 13.37 -1.69
C VAL A 85 -15.86 12.81 -2.25
N THR A 86 -16.18 11.53 -1.98
CA THR A 86 -17.41 10.91 -2.51
C THR A 86 -18.68 11.43 -1.82
N ALA A 87 -18.59 11.84 -0.55
CA ALA A 87 -19.70 12.52 0.14
C ALA A 87 -19.98 13.91 -0.46
N LEU A 88 -18.94 14.67 -0.81
CA LEU A 88 -19.08 15.96 -1.50
C LEU A 88 -19.70 15.77 -2.89
N ASN A 89 -19.20 14.80 -3.66
CA ASN A 89 -19.78 14.44 -4.96
C ASN A 89 -21.29 14.18 -4.85
N HIS A 90 -21.69 13.32 -3.91
CA HIS A 90 -23.08 12.99 -3.68
C HIS A 90 -23.91 14.23 -3.26
N PHE A 91 -23.37 15.05 -2.36
CA PHE A 91 -24.01 16.28 -1.91
C PHE A 91 -24.24 17.26 -3.07
N LEU A 92 -23.21 17.54 -3.87
CA LEU A 92 -23.30 18.46 -5.02
C LEU A 92 -24.36 17.97 -6.04
N GLN A 93 -24.37 16.68 -6.36
CA GLN A 93 -25.37 16.10 -7.25
C GLN A 93 -26.79 16.25 -6.71
N GLN A 94 -26.99 15.95 -5.42
CA GLN A 94 -28.30 16.04 -4.79
C GLN A 94 -28.81 17.48 -4.67
N LYS A 95 -27.93 18.45 -4.44
CA LYS A 95 -28.29 19.87 -4.43
C LYS A 95 -28.44 20.46 -5.83
N GLY A 96 -28.20 19.67 -6.88
CA GLY A 96 -28.34 20.12 -8.27
C GLY A 96 -27.28 21.16 -8.65
N PHE A 97 -26.08 21.05 -8.10
CA PHE A 97 -24.96 21.94 -8.39
C PHE A 97 -24.62 21.91 -9.89
N GLN A 98 -24.63 23.08 -10.54
CA GLN A 98 -24.49 23.19 -11.99
C GLN A 98 -23.08 23.57 -12.45
N HIS A 99 -22.24 24.09 -11.56
CA HIS A 99 -20.91 24.61 -11.91
C HIS A 99 -19.87 23.49 -12.04
N MET A 100 -18.65 23.85 -12.45
CA MET A 100 -17.51 22.95 -12.46
C MET A 100 -17.01 22.74 -11.03
N TRP A 101 -16.73 21.49 -10.69
CA TRP A 101 -16.05 21.14 -9.45
C TRP A 101 -14.92 20.21 -9.83
N ASP A 102 -13.74 20.43 -9.26
CA ASP A 102 -12.63 19.49 -9.30
C ASP A 102 -12.04 19.29 -7.90
N TRP A 103 -11.20 18.26 -7.74
CA TRP A 103 -10.60 17.96 -6.45
C TRP A 103 -9.19 17.40 -6.57
N ARG A 104 -8.39 17.66 -5.53
CA ARG A 104 -7.10 17.01 -5.27
C ARG A 104 -7.11 16.45 -3.85
N ALA A 105 -6.37 15.38 -3.62
CA ALA A 105 -6.25 14.80 -2.29
C ALA A 105 -4.83 14.39 -1.96
N THR A 106 -4.50 14.34 -0.67
CA THR A 106 -3.24 13.76 -0.17
C THR A 106 -3.54 12.79 0.97
N THR A 107 -2.69 11.79 1.09
CA THR A 107 -2.69 10.78 2.15
C THR A 107 -1.39 10.00 2.10
N LEU A 108 -1.03 9.28 3.16
CA LEU A 108 0.07 8.31 3.10
C LEU A 108 -0.18 7.33 1.95
N ASN A 109 0.77 7.24 1.03
CA ASN A 109 0.64 6.47 -0.20
C ASN A 109 0.51 4.97 0.13
N PRO A 110 -0.64 4.31 -0.19
CA PRO A 110 -0.82 2.89 0.08
C PRO A 110 0.05 1.99 -0.80
N TYR A 111 0.75 2.56 -1.78
CA TYR A 111 1.66 1.86 -2.68
C TYR A 111 3.14 2.11 -2.38
N HIS A 112 3.47 3.04 -1.46
CA HIS A 112 4.84 3.30 -1.06
C HIS A 112 5.31 2.29 -0.01
N GLU A 113 6.28 1.45 -0.37
CA GLU A 113 6.61 0.22 0.35
C GLU A 113 7.23 0.46 1.73
N SER A 114 7.74 1.66 2.02
CA SER A 114 8.23 2.02 3.36
C SER A 114 7.16 2.55 4.30
N ASN A 115 5.93 2.76 3.84
CA ASN A 115 4.86 3.24 4.71
C ASN A 115 4.39 2.13 5.65
N CYS A 116 4.06 2.49 6.89
CA CYS A 116 3.57 1.55 7.89
C CYS A 116 2.06 1.39 7.83
N LEU A 117 1.55 0.15 7.74
CA LEU A 117 0.10 -0.13 7.76
C LEU A 117 -0.60 0.22 9.06
N GLY A 118 0.13 0.30 10.17
CA GLY A 118 -0.41 0.81 11.43
C GLY A 118 -0.74 2.31 11.39
N GLU A 119 -0.15 3.04 10.45
CA GLU A 119 -0.28 4.50 10.33
C GLU A 119 -1.15 4.92 9.13
N MET A 120 -1.35 4.05 8.15
CA MET A 120 -2.10 4.36 6.93
C MET A 120 -3.39 3.54 6.74
N ILE A 121 -4.29 4.07 5.92
CA ILE A 121 -5.50 3.37 5.48
C ILE A 121 -5.23 2.69 4.14
N ALA A 122 -5.22 1.35 4.14
CA ALA A 122 -4.89 0.55 2.96
C ALA A 122 -6.04 0.40 1.93
N ASP A 123 -7.21 0.98 2.19
CA ASP A 123 -8.34 0.93 1.27
C ASP A 123 -8.12 1.93 0.14
N ASP A 124 -7.75 1.40 -1.03
CA ASP A 124 -7.33 2.14 -2.21
C ASP A 124 -8.40 2.18 -3.30
N ARG A 125 -9.66 1.86 -2.97
CA ARG A 125 -10.70 1.67 -3.99
C ARG A 125 -10.94 2.93 -4.83
N LEU A 126 -10.90 4.12 -4.22
CA LEU A 126 -10.94 5.38 -4.95
C LEU A 126 -9.56 5.71 -5.53
N ILE A 127 -8.51 5.70 -4.70
CA ILE A 127 -7.11 6.00 -5.06
C ILE A 127 -6.68 5.34 -6.36
N ARG A 128 -6.90 4.03 -6.48
CA ARG A 128 -6.54 3.24 -7.66
C ARG A 128 -7.21 3.71 -8.95
N GLN A 129 -8.42 4.25 -8.87
CA GLN A 129 -9.17 4.71 -10.04
C GLN A 129 -8.90 6.18 -10.34
N THR A 130 -8.58 6.98 -9.33
CA THR A 130 -8.38 8.42 -9.42
C THR A 130 -6.94 8.83 -9.17
N TYR A 131 -5.95 7.97 -9.44
CA TYR A 131 -4.56 8.16 -8.99
C TYR A 131 -4.00 9.55 -9.31
N ILE A 132 -4.30 10.08 -10.49
CA ILE A 132 -3.88 11.43 -10.94
C ILE A 132 -4.42 12.58 -10.07
N GLN A 133 -5.49 12.36 -9.30
CA GLN A 133 -6.06 13.33 -8.36
C GLN A 133 -5.37 13.28 -6.98
N TRP A 134 -4.49 12.31 -6.75
CA TRP A 134 -3.77 12.16 -5.49
C TRP A 134 -2.35 12.67 -5.62
N PHE A 135 -1.96 13.53 -4.69
CA PHE A 135 -0.61 14.05 -4.57
C PHE A 135 0.12 13.36 -3.43
N PHE A 136 1.19 12.63 -3.75
CA PHE A 136 1.99 11.87 -2.78
C PHE A 136 3.33 12.53 -2.42
N GLY A 137 3.62 13.73 -2.95
CA GLY A 137 4.90 14.40 -2.75
C GLY A 137 6.02 13.85 -3.63
N GLU A 138 7.12 14.59 -3.73
CA GLU A 138 8.33 14.20 -4.47
C GLU A 138 8.99 12.93 -3.92
N ASP A 139 8.86 12.69 -2.61
CA ASP A 139 9.34 11.50 -1.94
C ASP A 139 8.40 10.29 -2.12
N GLY A 140 7.21 10.51 -2.69
CA GLY A 140 6.19 9.50 -2.98
C GLY A 140 5.51 8.89 -1.75
N SER A 141 5.89 9.29 -0.53
CA SER A 141 5.42 8.70 0.72
C SER A 141 4.00 9.16 1.08
N GLY A 142 3.61 10.36 0.64
CA GLY A 142 2.36 11.00 1.05
C GLY A 142 2.37 11.57 2.47
N ASP A 143 3.53 11.64 3.14
CA ASP A 143 3.64 12.28 4.45
C ASP A 143 3.61 13.80 4.31
N ILE A 144 2.45 14.39 4.60
CA ILE A 144 2.26 15.86 4.58
C ILE A 144 3.21 16.61 5.52
N THR A 145 3.75 15.93 6.55
CA THR A 145 4.69 16.53 7.50
C THR A 145 6.12 16.60 6.98
N HIS A 146 6.37 16.08 5.77
CA HIS A 146 7.64 16.25 5.06
C HIS A 146 7.76 17.66 4.44
N PRO A 147 8.90 18.37 4.55
CA PRO A 147 9.04 19.75 4.09
C PRO A 147 8.80 19.98 2.59
N SER A 148 9.10 19.01 1.72
CA SER A 148 8.85 19.13 0.28
C SER A 148 7.38 18.93 -0.08
N HIS A 149 6.61 18.21 0.75
CA HIS A 149 5.23 17.83 0.42
C HIS A 149 4.31 19.06 0.32
N VAL A 150 4.30 19.92 1.33
CA VAL A 150 3.43 21.13 1.33
C VAL A 150 3.82 22.09 0.22
N ARG A 151 5.12 22.21 -0.09
CA ARG A 151 5.61 23.06 -1.19
C ARG A 151 5.14 22.53 -2.55
N GLY A 152 5.40 21.27 -2.84
CA GLY A 152 4.97 20.65 -4.09
C GLY A 152 3.45 20.65 -4.26
N LEU A 153 2.69 20.43 -3.19
CA LEU A 153 1.22 20.51 -3.22
C LEU A 153 0.75 21.93 -3.57
N ARG A 154 1.31 22.96 -2.93
CA ARG A 154 0.99 24.37 -3.23
C ARG A 154 1.30 24.68 -4.69
N ASP A 155 2.48 24.30 -5.18
CA ASP A 155 2.92 24.64 -6.52
C ASP A 155 2.04 23.96 -7.58
N MET A 156 1.71 22.67 -7.39
CA MET A 156 0.75 21.96 -8.26
C MET A 156 -0.64 22.61 -8.26
N LEU A 157 -1.15 23.04 -7.10
CA LEU A 157 -2.45 23.71 -7.01
C LEU A 157 -2.43 25.11 -7.62
N ALA A 158 -1.31 25.83 -7.54
CA ALA A 158 -1.14 27.13 -8.18
C ALA A 158 -1.15 26.98 -9.71
N GLU A 159 -0.46 25.98 -10.25
CA GLU A 159 -0.51 25.64 -11.68
C GLU A 159 -1.95 25.28 -12.10
N ALA A 160 -2.62 24.40 -11.35
CA ALA A 160 -4.00 24.02 -11.66
C ALA A 160 -4.97 25.24 -11.62
N ALA A 161 -4.78 26.16 -10.68
CA ALA A 161 -5.57 27.38 -10.60
C ALA A 161 -5.39 28.31 -11.81
N GLU A 162 -4.19 28.34 -12.40
CA GLU A 162 -3.89 29.12 -13.62
C GLU A 162 -4.46 28.47 -14.89
N TYR A 163 -4.30 27.16 -15.05
CA TYR A 163 -4.71 26.45 -16.27
C TYR A 163 -6.21 26.10 -16.30
N GLU A 164 -6.82 25.80 -15.15
CA GLU A 164 -8.21 25.34 -15.06
C GLU A 164 -9.20 26.44 -14.63
N GLU A 165 -8.70 27.63 -14.28
CA GLU A 165 -9.50 28.74 -13.71
C GLU A 165 -10.33 28.34 -12.47
N LEU A 166 -9.85 27.36 -11.70
CA LEU A 166 -10.48 26.84 -10.49
C LEU A 166 -9.68 27.23 -9.23
N GLN A 167 -10.30 28.01 -8.35
CA GLN A 167 -9.70 28.34 -7.06
C GLN A 167 -10.01 27.28 -6.00
N VAL A 168 -9.05 27.06 -5.09
CA VAL A 168 -9.28 26.21 -3.91
C VAL A 168 -10.20 26.94 -2.93
N ARG A 169 -11.46 26.51 -2.85
CA ARG A 169 -12.50 27.14 -2.00
C ARG A 169 -12.90 26.30 -0.79
N LEU A 170 -12.51 25.03 -0.76
CA LEU A 170 -12.80 24.11 0.32
C LEU A 170 -11.58 23.25 0.59
N VAL A 171 -11.08 23.28 1.82
CA VAL A 171 -10.10 22.32 2.32
C VAL A 171 -10.75 21.45 3.38
N THR A 172 -10.55 20.15 3.32
CA THR A 172 -10.96 19.21 4.37
C THR A 172 -9.74 18.50 4.93
N THR A 173 -9.83 18.08 6.19
CA THR A 173 -8.78 17.29 6.86
C THR A 173 -9.44 16.25 7.77
N ASP A 174 -9.09 14.98 7.59
CA ASP A 174 -9.58 13.86 8.44
C ASP A 174 -8.41 13.06 9.05
N GLY A 175 -7.20 13.62 9.01
CA GLY A 175 -5.96 13.00 9.47
C GLY A 175 -5.93 12.68 10.96
N SER A 176 -5.32 11.56 11.29
CA SER A 176 -5.04 11.15 12.67
C SER A 176 -3.96 10.07 12.67
N LYS A 177 -3.25 9.94 13.79
CA LYS A 177 -2.42 8.77 14.10
C LYS A 177 -3.17 7.78 14.98
N ASP A 178 -2.77 6.50 14.97
CA ASP A 178 -3.32 5.52 15.92
C ASP A 178 -2.85 5.86 17.34
N CYS A 179 -3.74 6.46 18.12
CA CYS A 179 -3.48 6.85 19.51
C CYS A 179 -4.01 5.80 20.50
N GLN A 180 -4.35 4.57 20.07
CA GLN A 180 -4.83 3.52 20.97
C GLN A 180 -3.86 3.18 22.10
N VAL A 181 -2.54 3.38 21.88
CA VAL A 181 -1.49 3.12 22.86
C VAL A 181 -1.51 4.14 24.01
N ASN A 182 -1.81 5.41 23.73
CA ASN A 182 -1.92 6.46 24.75
C ASN A 182 -3.05 7.45 24.43
N PRO A 183 -4.33 7.07 24.63
CA PRO A 183 -5.47 7.92 24.32
C PRO A 183 -5.53 9.21 25.14
N ALA A 184 -4.88 9.24 26.32
CA ALA A 184 -4.84 10.39 27.21
C ALA A 184 -3.98 11.55 26.66
N GLU A 185 -3.00 11.22 25.81
CA GLU A 185 -2.09 12.18 25.18
C GLU A 185 -2.39 12.38 23.68
N GLN A 186 -3.57 11.96 23.23
CA GLN A 186 -3.99 12.06 21.84
C GLN A 186 -3.79 13.47 21.26
N GLU A 187 -4.18 14.53 21.97
CA GLU A 187 -4.00 15.91 21.52
C GLU A 187 -2.54 16.27 21.25
N GLY A 188 -1.61 15.82 22.10
CA GLY A 188 -0.18 16.04 21.92
C GLY A 188 0.34 15.31 20.68
N LEU A 189 0.00 14.02 20.56
CA LEU A 189 0.47 13.14 19.48
C LEU A 189 0.04 13.58 18.09
N VAL A 190 -1.15 14.19 17.95
CA VAL A 190 -1.65 14.68 16.65
C VAL A 190 -1.41 16.17 16.43
N SER A 191 -0.87 16.90 17.43
CA SER A 191 -0.71 18.35 17.34
C SER A 191 0.13 18.78 16.14
N ARG A 192 1.26 18.10 15.87
CA ARG A 192 2.13 18.34 14.71
C ARG A 192 1.35 18.20 13.39
N LEU A 193 0.50 17.18 13.29
CA LEU A 193 -0.34 16.95 12.10
C LEU A 193 -1.39 18.05 11.95
N HIS A 194 -2.14 18.40 12.99
CA HIS A 194 -3.16 19.46 12.91
C HIS A 194 -2.57 20.82 12.54
N HIS A 195 -1.38 21.19 13.05
CA HIS A 195 -0.71 22.43 12.65
C HIS A 195 -0.31 22.37 11.17
N CYS A 196 0.23 21.24 10.71
CA CYS A 196 0.56 21.04 9.31
C CYS A 196 -0.66 21.16 8.41
N GLU A 197 -1.77 20.51 8.73
CA GLU A 197 -3.02 20.57 7.98
C GLU A 197 -3.63 21.97 7.95
N ALA A 198 -3.72 22.66 9.10
CA ALA A 198 -4.30 24.00 9.18
C ALA A 198 -3.47 25.06 8.45
N LEU A 199 -2.13 24.99 8.56
CA LEU A 199 -1.24 25.91 7.85
C LEU A 199 -1.17 25.60 6.36
N THR A 200 -1.23 24.32 5.96
CA THR A 200 -1.38 23.94 4.55
C THR A 200 -2.68 24.49 3.98
N ALA A 201 -3.80 24.36 4.69
CA ALA A 201 -5.07 24.96 4.28
C ALA A 201 -4.96 26.47 4.08
N ALA A 202 -4.30 27.19 4.99
CA ALA A 202 -4.09 28.63 4.87
C ALA A 202 -3.19 29.02 3.68
N LEU A 203 -2.24 28.17 3.30
CA LEU A 203 -1.36 28.40 2.14
C LEU A 203 -2.10 28.22 0.81
N VAL A 204 -3.08 27.31 0.74
CA VAL A 204 -3.73 26.94 -0.53
C VAL A 204 -5.12 27.57 -0.72
N LEU A 205 -5.82 27.96 0.36
CA LEU A 205 -7.17 28.52 0.26
C LEU A 205 -7.19 29.90 -0.39
N ALA A 206 -8.13 30.08 -1.33
CA ALA A 206 -8.47 31.39 -1.85
C ALA A 206 -9.31 32.21 -0.84
N PRO A 207 -9.28 33.57 -0.91
CA PRO A 207 -10.05 34.44 -0.02
C PRO A 207 -11.54 34.13 -0.01
N GLY A 208 -12.11 33.91 1.17
CA GLY A 208 -13.51 33.53 1.35
C GLY A 208 -13.75 32.01 1.35
N GLY A 209 -12.73 31.19 1.13
CA GLY A 209 -12.84 29.73 1.19
C GLY A 209 -13.11 29.19 2.62
N ALA A 210 -13.35 27.89 2.72
CA ALA A 210 -13.71 27.21 3.96
C ALA A 210 -12.75 26.06 4.30
N LEU A 211 -12.63 25.76 5.59
CA LEU A 211 -11.85 24.64 6.13
C LEU A 211 -12.73 23.78 7.03
N VAL A 212 -12.69 22.46 6.84
CA VAL A 212 -13.21 21.48 7.80
C VAL A 212 -12.05 20.66 8.32
N ILE A 213 -11.70 20.83 9.59
CA ILE A 213 -10.58 20.11 10.23
C ILE A 213 -11.10 19.21 11.32
N LYS A 214 -10.73 17.93 11.28
CA LYS A 214 -10.93 17.02 12.40
C LYS A 214 -10.01 17.40 13.54
N VAL A 215 -10.56 17.41 14.74
CA VAL A 215 -9.82 17.59 15.99
C VAL A 215 -10.31 16.58 17.02
N PHE A 216 -9.71 16.58 18.20
CA PHE A 216 -10.17 15.74 19.31
C PHE A 216 -10.66 16.62 20.45
N THR A 217 -10.26 16.31 21.69
CA THR A 217 -10.38 17.28 22.78
C THR A 217 -9.55 18.54 22.47
N LEU A 218 -9.87 19.63 23.16
CA LEU A 218 -9.29 20.95 22.92
C LEU A 218 -8.69 21.53 24.20
N PHE A 219 -8.09 20.69 25.03
CA PHE A 219 -7.63 21.06 26.36
C PHE A 219 -6.17 21.50 26.42
N GLU A 220 -5.36 20.97 25.51
CA GLU A 220 -3.93 21.23 25.48
C GLU A 220 -3.62 22.60 24.90
N THR A 221 -2.46 23.13 25.31
CA THR A 221 -2.01 24.46 24.85
C THR A 221 -1.89 24.51 23.33
N SER A 222 -1.43 23.43 22.69
CA SER A 222 -1.37 23.31 21.23
C SER A 222 -2.75 23.48 20.58
N SER A 223 -3.78 22.81 21.11
CA SER A 223 -5.16 22.89 20.62
C SER A 223 -5.78 24.27 20.83
N VAL A 224 -5.53 24.91 21.98
CA VAL A 224 -5.99 26.28 22.27
C VAL A 224 -5.39 27.27 21.26
N LEU A 225 -4.10 27.15 20.98
CA LEU A 225 -3.40 28.03 20.03
C LEU A 225 -3.86 27.81 18.60
N LEU A 226 -4.10 26.55 18.20
CA LEU A 226 -4.71 26.24 16.92
C LEU A 226 -6.08 26.91 16.77
N MET A 227 -6.97 26.78 17.75
CA MET A 227 -8.29 27.43 17.72
C MET A 227 -8.19 28.96 17.65
N PHE A 228 -7.21 29.55 18.35
CA PHE A 228 -6.97 30.99 18.28
C PHE A 228 -6.50 31.42 16.88
N LEU A 229 -5.55 30.70 16.28
CA LEU A 229 -5.09 30.94 14.91
C LEU A 229 -6.23 30.88 13.90
N LEU A 230 -7.10 29.86 14.00
CA LEU A 230 -8.26 29.73 13.13
C LEU A 230 -9.21 30.93 13.27
N ASN A 231 -9.45 31.44 14.48
CA ASN A 231 -10.28 32.63 14.70
C ASN A 231 -9.67 33.93 14.13
N LEU A 232 -8.34 34.00 14.02
CA LEU A 232 -7.68 35.12 13.36
C LEU A 232 -7.81 35.05 11.83
N MET A 233 -7.74 33.84 11.27
CA MET A 233 -7.67 33.59 9.83
C MET A 233 -9.03 33.46 9.14
N PHE A 234 -10.11 33.19 9.87
CA PHE A 234 -11.45 32.97 9.30
C PHE A 234 -12.49 33.93 9.89
N ASN A 235 -13.57 34.16 9.15
CA ASN A 235 -14.67 35.02 9.61
C ASN A 235 -15.51 34.36 10.70
N GLU A 236 -15.77 33.06 10.57
CA GLU A 236 -16.51 32.28 11.54
C GLU A 236 -15.81 30.94 11.78
N VAL A 237 -15.82 30.47 13.03
CA VAL A 237 -15.25 29.19 13.44
C VAL A 237 -16.26 28.46 14.33
N HIS A 238 -16.70 27.28 13.89
CA HIS A 238 -17.74 26.49 14.54
C HIS A 238 -17.19 25.12 14.95
N THR A 239 -17.36 24.73 16.21
CA THR A 239 -17.04 23.35 16.64
C THR A 239 -18.29 22.49 16.62
N MET A 240 -18.21 21.31 15.98
CA MET A 240 -19.31 20.38 15.80
C MET A 240 -18.89 18.95 16.16
N LYS A 241 -19.78 18.23 16.87
CA LYS A 241 -19.72 16.76 16.97
C LYS A 241 -20.87 16.17 16.14
N PRO A 242 -20.62 15.67 14.93
CA PRO A 242 -21.65 14.98 14.15
C PRO A 242 -22.25 13.84 14.98
N ALA A 243 -23.58 13.67 14.95
CA ALA A 243 -24.27 12.57 15.63
C ALA A 243 -23.84 11.21 15.05
N THR A 244 -23.38 11.21 13.81
CA THR A 244 -22.76 10.07 13.13
C THR A 244 -21.28 9.89 13.48
N SER A 245 -20.68 10.64 14.39
CA SER A 245 -19.41 10.27 15.04
C SER A 245 -19.70 9.45 16.31
N LYS A 246 -18.80 8.53 16.70
CA LYS A 246 -19.02 7.71 17.91
C LYS A 246 -19.10 8.62 19.14
N SER A 247 -20.25 8.64 19.82
CA SER A 247 -20.50 9.60 20.92
C SER A 247 -19.51 9.49 22.10
N GLY A 248 -18.95 8.30 22.34
CA GLY A 248 -17.99 8.07 23.43
C GLY A 248 -16.53 8.43 23.11
N ASN A 249 -16.21 8.80 21.87
CA ASN A 249 -14.85 9.20 21.49
C ASN A 249 -14.64 10.73 21.64
N SER A 250 -13.38 11.14 21.59
CA SER A 250 -12.99 12.55 21.67
C SER A 250 -13.12 13.31 20.34
N GLU A 251 -13.50 12.66 19.24
CA GLU A 251 -13.45 13.23 17.90
C GLU A 251 -14.49 14.35 17.73
N LEU A 252 -14.04 15.49 17.20
CA LEU A 252 -14.81 16.67 16.87
C LEU A 252 -14.38 17.19 15.48
N TYR A 253 -15.16 18.09 14.90
CA TYR A 253 -14.79 18.82 13.70
C TYR A 253 -14.91 20.32 13.93
N VAL A 254 -13.97 21.09 13.41
CA VAL A 254 -14.03 22.54 13.38
C VAL A 254 -14.29 22.98 11.95
N VAL A 255 -15.37 23.74 11.75
CA VAL A 255 -15.80 24.29 10.46
C VAL A 255 -15.49 25.78 10.46
N CYS A 256 -14.51 26.18 9.65
CA CYS A 256 -14.07 27.55 9.50
C CYS A 256 -14.58 28.11 8.17
N LEU A 257 -15.21 29.28 8.20
CA LEU A 257 -15.88 29.89 7.05
C LEU A 257 -15.28 31.27 6.76
N GLY A 258 -15.09 31.58 5.47
CA GLY A 258 -14.65 32.88 5.02
C GLY A 258 -13.19 33.16 5.37
N TYR A 259 -12.25 32.42 4.75
CA TYR A 259 -10.82 32.65 4.90
C TYR A 259 -10.45 34.10 4.55
N ARG A 260 -9.76 34.79 5.46
CA ARG A 260 -9.48 36.24 5.36
C ARG A 260 -8.24 36.59 4.56
N GLN A 261 -7.33 35.63 4.35
CA GLN A 261 -6.00 35.86 3.74
C GLN A 261 -5.27 37.07 4.34
N ASN A 262 -5.35 37.23 5.67
CA ASN A 262 -4.77 38.36 6.41
C ASN A 262 -3.38 38.07 6.99
N VAL A 263 -2.84 36.87 6.74
CA VAL A 263 -1.50 36.44 7.16
C VAL A 263 -0.63 36.31 5.92
N LYS A 264 0.57 36.87 5.97
CA LYS A 264 1.54 36.78 4.88
C LYS A 264 2.02 35.34 4.69
N GLU A 265 2.28 34.94 3.45
CA GLU A 265 2.73 33.59 3.12
C GLU A 265 4.03 33.23 3.84
N GLU A 266 4.99 34.16 3.94
CA GLU A 266 6.28 33.92 4.62
C GLU A 266 6.09 33.63 6.11
N THR A 267 5.07 34.24 6.73
CA THR A 267 4.72 33.98 8.12
C THR A 267 4.14 32.57 8.29
N LEU A 268 3.31 32.10 7.34
CA LEU A 268 2.76 30.74 7.37
C LEU A 268 3.86 29.69 7.23
N TRP A 269 4.82 29.91 6.32
CA TRP A 269 6.00 29.06 6.17
C TRP A 269 6.87 29.04 7.43
N ALA A 270 7.13 30.20 8.04
CA ALA A 270 7.85 30.26 9.31
C ALA A 270 7.13 29.52 10.44
N MET A 271 5.79 29.55 10.47
CA MET A 271 5.00 28.76 11.43
C MET A 271 5.13 27.25 11.16
N LEU A 272 5.13 26.81 9.91
CA LEU A 272 5.38 25.40 9.55
C LEU A 272 6.76 24.95 9.98
N ASP A 273 7.80 25.76 9.70
CA ASP A 273 9.17 25.48 10.13
C ASP A 273 9.25 25.30 11.66
N LEU A 274 8.58 26.17 12.43
CA LEU A 274 8.61 26.12 13.89
C LEU A 274 7.80 24.96 14.49
N THR A 275 6.62 24.68 13.93
CA THR A 275 5.64 23.75 14.54
C THR A 275 5.70 22.34 13.99
N VAL A 276 6.18 22.17 12.74
CA VAL A 276 6.16 20.91 12.01
C VAL A 276 7.57 20.39 11.73
N TYR A 277 8.44 21.21 11.14
CA TYR A 277 9.72 20.73 10.60
C TYR A 277 10.87 20.76 11.60
N ASN A 278 10.96 21.80 12.45
CA ASN A 278 12.00 21.93 13.47
C ASN A 278 11.53 21.52 14.87
N ASN A 279 10.33 20.95 15.00
CA ASN A 279 9.76 20.52 16.27
C ASN A 279 10.25 19.12 16.65
N THR A 280 11.54 18.99 16.99
CA THR A 280 12.20 17.71 17.25
C THR A 280 11.75 17.01 18.54
N ASP A 281 11.13 17.74 19.47
CA ASP A 281 10.77 17.21 20.80
C ASP A 281 9.26 16.99 20.98
N GLU A 282 8.44 17.19 19.94
CA GLU A 282 6.95 17.16 19.96
C GLU A 282 6.30 18.04 21.05
N LYS A 283 7.09 18.88 21.72
CA LYS A 283 6.70 19.75 22.85
C LYS A 283 6.87 21.23 22.55
N THR A 284 7.46 21.59 21.41
CA THR A 284 7.68 22.98 21.05
C THR A 284 6.39 23.55 20.48
N THR A 285 5.59 24.18 21.34
CA THR A 285 4.38 24.91 20.96
C THR A 285 4.71 26.35 20.59
N LEU A 286 3.87 26.96 19.73
CA LEU A 286 3.92 28.40 19.48
C LEU A 286 3.81 29.14 20.82
N ARG A 287 4.71 30.09 21.05
CA ARG A 287 4.66 30.95 22.24
C ARG A 287 4.12 32.30 21.84
N LEU A 288 2.99 32.67 22.42
CA LEU A 288 2.46 34.02 22.28
C LEU A 288 3.25 34.97 23.17
N THR A 289 3.57 36.14 22.62
CA THR A 289 4.21 37.24 23.38
C THR A 289 3.20 37.97 24.27
N GLN A 290 1.91 37.82 23.98
CA GLN A 290 0.80 38.42 24.72
C GLN A 290 -0.15 37.32 25.22
N SER A 291 -0.88 37.63 26.29
CA SER A 291 -1.95 36.75 26.77
C SER A 291 -3.10 36.68 25.76
N LEU A 292 -3.71 35.50 25.65
CA LEU A 292 -4.92 35.31 24.86
C LEU A 292 -6.06 36.21 25.35
N PRO A 293 -6.91 36.76 24.46
CA PRO A 293 -8.09 37.54 24.85
C PRO A 293 -9.01 36.76 25.80
N THR A 294 -9.54 37.45 26.81
CA THR A 294 -10.38 36.82 27.85
C THR A 294 -11.66 36.25 27.25
N GLU A 295 -12.27 36.99 26.32
CA GLU A 295 -13.51 36.60 25.64
C GLU A 295 -13.34 35.29 24.86
N PHE A 296 -12.23 35.18 24.10
CA PHE A 296 -11.86 33.95 23.41
C PHE A 296 -11.69 32.79 24.40
N MET A 297 -10.95 33.01 25.48
CA MET A 297 -10.68 31.97 26.48
C MET A 297 -11.96 31.51 27.20
N GLU A 298 -12.91 32.40 27.44
CA GLU A 298 -14.21 32.05 28.03
C GLU A 298 -15.04 31.17 27.09
N GLU A 299 -15.13 31.56 25.81
CA GLU A 299 -15.85 30.79 24.80
C GLU A 299 -15.21 29.42 24.55
N HIS A 300 -13.88 29.37 24.42
CA HIS A 300 -13.11 28.14 24.26
C HIS A 300 -13.36 27.18 25.43
N ARG A 301 -13.37 27.68 26.67
CA ARG A 301 -13.69 26.87 27.85
C ARG A 301 -15.12 26.35 27.82
N ARG A 302 -16.11 27.16 27.43
CA ARG A 302 -17.51 26.71 27.31
C ARG A 302 -17.64 25.59 26.27
N CYS A 303 -17.00 25.75 25.11
CA CYS A 303 -16.91 24.73 24.08
C CYS A 303 -16.31 23.42 24.63
N CYS A 304 -15.17 23.50 25.32
CA CYS A 304 -14.52 22.35 25.94
C CYS A 304 -15.43 21.61 26.94
N HIS A 305 -16.09 22.34 27.84
CA HIS A 305 -16.98 21.74 28.85
C HIS A 305 -18.19 21.06 28.20
N LEU A 306 -18.79 21.67 27.18
CA LEU A 306 -19.95 21.11 26.49
C LEU A 306 -19.65 19.74 25.89
N PHE A 307 -18.57 19.62 25.11
CA PHE A 307 -18.24 18.35 24.46
C PHE A 307 -17.70 17.31 25.44
N ALA A 308 -16.98 17.73 26.48
CA ALA A 308 -16.59 16.84 27.57
C ALA A 308 -17.80 16.26 28.28
N GLN A 309 -18.82 17.08 28.58
CA GLN A 309 -20.06 16.62 29.20
C GLN A 309 -20.78 15.57 28.34
N TYR A 310 -20.93 15.81 27.03
CA TYR A 310 -21.54 14.83 26.11
C TYR A 310 -20.79 13.49 26.10
N GLN A 311 -19.45 13.53 26.11
CA GLN A 311 -18.63 12.33 26.13
C GLN A 311 -18.77 11.58 27.47
N LEU A 312 -18.70 12.28 28.60
CA LEU A 312 -18.83 11.72 29.94
C LEU A 312 -20.20 11.05 30.14
N GLU A 313 -21.29 11.73 29.79
CA GLU A 313 -22.65 11.18 29.86
C GLU A 313 -22.79 9.90 29.04
N THR A 314 -22.20 9.87 27.85
CA THR A 314 -22.17 8.69 26.99
C THR A 314 -21.40 7.53 27.61
N ILE A 315 -20.19 7.79 28.15
CA ILE A 315 -19.35 6.74 28.75
C ILE A 315 -20.05 6.15 29.99
N HIS A 316 -20.57 7.00 30.88
CA HIS A 316 -21.30 6.53 32.06
C HIS A 316 -22.55 5.72 31.70
N THR A 317 -23.31 6.18 30.70
CA THR A 317 -24.48 5.44 30.22
C THR A 317 -24.09 4.07 29.69
N ASN A 318 -23.03 3.99 28.86
CA ASN A 318 -22.54 2.73 28.31
C ASN A 318 -22.00 1.79 29.39
N LEU A 319 -21.27 2.32 30.39
CA LEU A 319 -20.76 1.52 31.52
C LEU A 319 -21.91 0.88 32.29
N ARG A 320 -22.93 1.66 32.63
CA ARG A 320 -24.14 1.17 33.32
C ARG A 320 -24.86 0.10 32.49
N LEU A 321 -25.11 0.38 31.22
CA LEU A 321 -25.81 -0.56 30.33
C LEU A 321 -25.00 -1.84 30.06
N TYR A 322 -23.66 -1.77 30.14
CA TYR A 322 -22.80 -2.93 29.97
C TYR A 322 -22.90 -3.90 31.15
N GLU A 323 -23.12 -3.38 32.36
CA GLU A 323 -23.32 -4.20 33.56
C GLU A 323 -24.72 -4.82 33.58
N THR A 324 -25.74 -4.00 33.31
CA THR A 324 -27.14 -4.43 33.27
C THR A 324 -27.93 -3.55 32.29
N MET A 325 -28.51 -4.18 31.27
CA MET A 325 -29.49 -3.57 30.36
C MET A 325 -30.81 -4.32 30.48
N THR A 326 -31.88 -3.61 30.85
CA THR A 326 -33.23 -4.20 30.89
C THR A 326 -33.84 -4.26 29.49
N GLU A 327 -34.86 -5.11 29.31
CA GLU A 327 -35.58 -5.19 28.03
C GLU A 327 -36.30 -3.88 27.69
N GLU A 328 -36.81 -3.16 28.70
CA GLU A 328 -37.41 -1.83 28.51
C GLU A 328 -36.38 -0.81 28.02
N GLU A 329 -35.17 -0.79 28.60
CA GLU A 329 -34.08 0.10 28.16
C GLU A 329 -33.63 -0.22 26.74
N ARG A 330 -33.59 -1.51 26.38
CA ARG A 330 -33.31 -1.95 25.02
C ARG A 330 -34.37 -1.43 24.04
N GLN A 331 -35.64 -1.56 24.36
CA GLN A 331 -36.74 -1.06 23.52
C GLN A 331 -36.70 0.47 23.37
N GLN A 332 -36.37 1.19 24.45
CA GLN A 332 -36.19 2.64 24.42
C GLN A 332 -34.99 3.06 23.56
N LEU A 333 -33.87 2.34 23.64
CA LEU A 333 -32.71 2.55 22.79
C LEU A 333 -33.06 2.35 21.31
N GLU A 334 -33.74 1.26 20.97
CA GLU A 334 -34.18 0.98 19.60
C GLU A 334 -35.12 2.06 19.06
N LEU A 335 -36.04 2.57 19.88
CA LEU A 335 -36.90 3.70 19.52
C LEU A 335 -36.09 4.97 19.24
N LYS A 336 -35.14 5.31 20.12
CA LYS A 336 -34.25 6.47 19.93
C LYS A 336 -33.41 6.34 18.66
N GLN A 337 -32.94 5.13 18.33
CA GLN A 337 -32.18 4.88 17.11
C GLN A 337 -33.02 5.06 15.83
N ARG A 338 -34.31 4.70 15.88
CA ARG A 338 -35.25 4.98 14.77
C ARG A 338 -35.48 6.48 14.61
N LEU A 339 -35.75 7.18 15.71
CA LEU A 339 -35.92 8.63 15.70
C LEU A 339 -34.66 9.36 15.19
N ALA A 340 -33.47 8.92 15.62
CA ALA A 340 -32.21 9.48 15.16
C ALA A 340 -32.02 9.32 13.64
N LEU A 341 -32.38 8.15 13.09
CA LEU A 341 -32.40 7.94 11.65
C LEU A 341 -33.40 8.89 10.97
N ASP A 342 -34.63 9.00 11.46
CA ASP A 342 -35.65 9.88 10.88
C ASP A 342 -35.19 11.34 10.87
N PHE A 343 -34.61 11.84 11.97
CA PHE A 343 -34.03 13.18 12.03
C PHE A 343 -32.89 13.37 11.02
N PHE A 344 -32.01 12.38 10.89
CA PHE A 344 -30.93 12.41 9.90
C PHE A 344 -31.48 12.49 8.48
N LEU A 345 -32.48 11.66 8.13
CA LEU A 345 -33.09 11.65 6.80
C LEU A 345 -33.84 12.95 6.51
N GLN A 346 -34.54 13.52 7.50
CA GLN A 346 -35.24 14.79 7.36
C GLN A 346 -34.27 15.95 7.12
N ARG A 347 -33.15 16.00 7.86
CA ARG A 347 -32.16 17.08 7.72
C ARG A 347 -31.35 16.98 6.43
N THR A 348 -31.06 15.76 5.97
CA THR A 348 -30.19 15.55 4.82
C THR A 348 -30.93 15.38 3.49
N GLY A 349 -32.20 14.97 3.54
CA GLY A 349 -32.98 14.64 2.35
C GLY A 349 -32.68 13.26 1.74
N LEU A 350 -31.92 12.39 2.43
CA LEU A 350 -31.59 11.03 1.96
C LEU A 350 -32.76 10.03 2.01
N GLY A 351 -33.96 10.44 2.40
CA GLY A 351 -35.14 9.56 2.53
C GLY A 351 -36.01 9.38 1.27
N GLY A 352 -35.76 10.15 0.20
CA GLY A 352 -36.50 10.00 -1.07
C GLY A 352 -36.00 8.79 -1.88
N ARG A 353 -36.81 8.27 -2.82
CA ARG A 353 -36.34 7.32 -3.85
C ARG A 353 -35.19 7.96 -4.65
N SER A 354 -33.97 7.85 -4.14
CA SER A 354 -32.78 8.28 -4.84
C SER A 354 -32.78 7.53 -6.17
N ARG A 355 -32.75 8.28 -7.27
CA ARG A 355 -32.47 7.67 -8.58
C ARG A 355 -31.19 6.88 -8.40
N LYS A 356 -31.11 5.66 -8.95
CA LYS A 356 -29.85 4.92 -9.03
C LYS A 356 -28.86 5.78 -9.81
N HIS A 357 -28.12 6.64 -9.12
CA HIS A 357 -27.04 7.40 -9.71
C HIS A 357 -25.91 6.40 -9.90
N ARG A 358 -25.97 5.72 -11.04
CA ARG A 358 -24.97 4.76 -11.44
C ARG A 358 -23.70 5.56 -11.74
N TRP A 359 -22.65 5.25 -10.97
CA TRP A 359 -21.23 5.24 -11.34
C TRP A 359 -20.93 5.95 -12.65
N VAL A 360 -20.17 7.07 -12.64
CA VAL A 360 -19.10 7.38 -13.62
C VAL A 360 -19.46 7.25 -15.12
N ALA A 361 -20.73 7.05 -15.47
CA ALA A 361 -21.17 6.57 -16.77
C ALA A 361 -22.59 7.11 -16.98
N GLY A 362 -22.66 8.25 -17.67
CA GLY A 362 -23.92 8.76 -18.19
C GLY A 362 -24.04 10.27 -18.26
N TYR A 363 -23.11 11.03 -17.68
CA TYR A 363 -22.94 12.43 -18.02
C TYR A 363 -21.55 12.63 -18.64
N ARG A 364 -21.52 12.75 -19.97
CA ARG A 364 -20.38 13.38 -20.66
C ARG A 364 -20.32 14.83 -20.19
N ARG A 365 -19.63 15.09 -19.09
CA ARG A 365 -18.81 16.28 -18.99
C ARG A 365 -17.42 15.76 -19.33
N GLU A 366 -16.89 16.11 -20.49
CA GLU A 366 -15.47 15.89 -20.88
C GLU A 366 -14.48 16.61 -19.92
N LYS A 367 -14.98 17.12 -18.79
CA LYS A 367 -14.32 17.89 -17.72
C LYS A 367 -14.88 17.54 -16.32
N SER A 368 -15.39 16.32 -16.08
CA SER A 368 -15.85 15.91 -14.73
C SER A 368 -14.65 15.56 -13.84
N ALA A 369 -14.69 15.89 -12.55
CA ALA A 369 -13.68 15.49 -11.56
C ALA A 369 -13.53 13.97 -11.36
N PHE A 370 -14.45 13.19 -11.94
CA PHE A 370 -14.44 11.73 -12.01
C PHE A 370 -14.53 11.24 -13.47
N PHE A 371 -14.23 12.11 -14.45
CA PHE A 371 -14.10 11.69 -15.84
C PHE A 371 -12.78 10.95 -16.00
N PHE A 372 -12.88 9.67 -16.36
CA PHE A 372 -11.74 8.90 -16.82
C PHE A 372 -11.88 8.79 -18.34
N PRO A 373 -10.81 9.05 -19.12
CA PRO A 373 -10.73 8.47 -20.45
C PRO A 373 -10.98 6.97 -20.25
N GLN A 374 -12.03 6.41 -20.87
CA GLN A 374 -12.11 4.96 -20.90
C GLN A 374 -10.88 4.50 -21.67
N PRO A 375 -9.95 3.77 -21.06
CA PRO A 375 -8.91 3.17 -21.85
C PRO A 375 -9.62 2.20 -22.81
N SER A 376 -9.05 2.01 -24.00
CA SER A 376 -9.63 1.18 -25.07
C SER A 376 -9.85 -0.30 -24.68
N PHE A 377 -9.60 -0.68 -23.42
CA PHE A 377 -9.96 -1.96 -22.81
C PHE A 377 -11.48 -2.12 -22.66
N ALA A 378 -12.09 -2.69 -23.69
CA ALA A 378 -13.47 -3.12 -23.67
C ALA A 378 -13.78 -4.08 -22.50
N GLU A 379 -14.86 -3.73 -21.80
CA GLU A 379 -15.81 -4.55 -21.06
C GLU A 379 -15.30 -5.60 -20.04
N SER A 380 -15.59 -5.34 -18.77
CA SER A 380 -16.48 -6.26 -18.05
C SER A 380 -17.29 -5.52 -16.98
N ASN A 381 -18.61 -5.49 -17.17
CA ASN A 381 -19.57 -5.13 -16.13
C ASN A 381 -19.53 -6.21 -15.04
N PHE A 382 -18.72 -6.02 -13.99
CA PHE A 382 -18.84 -6.81 -12.76
C PHE A 382 -18.92 -5.89 -11.54
N PRO A 383 -19.80 -6.19 -10.58
CA PRO A 383 -19.89 -5.43 -9.35
C PRO A 383 -18.55 -5.47 -8.60
N VAL A 384 -18.22 -4.36 -7.95
CA VAL A 384 -17.04 -4.22 -7.09
C VAL A 384 -17.12 -5.25 -5.95
N GLN A 385 -16.59 -6.45 -6.18
CA GLN A 385 -16.16 -7.32 -5.10
C GLN A 385 -14.81 -6.78 -4.63
N SER A 386 -14.81 -6.25 -3.42
CA SER A 386 -13.63 -5.90 -2.65
C SER A 386 -12.56 -6.99 -2.75
N PHE A 387 -11.29 -6.59 -2.89
CA PHE A 387 -10.17 -7.43 -2.43
C PHE A 387 -10.54 -8.02 -1.05
N PRO A 388 -10.15 -9.26 -0.74
CA PRO A 388 -10.37 -9.78 0.60
C PRO A 388 -9.73 -8.78 1.56
N GLN A 389 -10.56 -8.09 2.34
CA GLN A 389 -10.10 -7.30 3.45
C GLN A 389 -9.21 -8.24 4.28
N CYS A 390 -7.93 -7.91 4.45
CA CYS A 390 -7.12 -8.51 5.51
C CYS A 390 -7.97 -8.42 6.79
N GLY A 391 -8.36 -9.58 7.30
CA GLY A 391 -9.61 -9.72 8.02
C GLY A 391 -9.67 -8.89 9.30
N ASN A 392 -10.70 -8.04 9.40
CA ASN A 392 -11.50 -8.05 10.61
C ASN A 392 -12.37 -9.32 10.53
N ALA A 393 -11.92 -10.39 11.19
CA ALA A 393 -12.63 -11.66 11.22
C ALA A 393 -13.94 -11.52 12.02
N GLY A 394 -15.02 -11.15 11.33
CA GLY A 394 -16.39 -11.25 11.79
C GLY A 394 -17.21 -12.10 10.82
N GLY A 395 -17.39 -13.38 11.15
CA GLY A 395 -18.54 -14.17 10.69
C GLY A 395 -18.39 -14.98 9.38
N ALA A 396 -17.76 -16.15 9.46
CA ALA A 396 -18.20 -17.34 8.72
C ALA A 396 -17.68 -18.60 9.43
N ARG A 397 -18.54 -19.25 10.23
CA ARG A 397 -18.26 -20.56 10.87
C ARG A 397 -18.31 -21.66 9.81
N SER A 398 -17.16 -22.20 9.42
CA SER A 398 -17.07 -23.55 8.86
C SER A 398 -17.02 -24.56 10.01
N LYS A 399 -18.05 -25.40 10.12
CA LYS A 399 -18.10 -26.53 11.05
C LYS A 399 -17.25 -27.67 10.47
N LEU A 400 -16.03 -27.83 10.98
CA LEU A 400 -15.35 -29.13 11.11
C LEU A 400 -14.21 -28.94 12.09
N ALA A 401 -14.50 -29.28 13.35
CA ALA A 401 -13.57 -29.24 14.46
C ALA A 401 -12.73 -30.52 14.46
N LEU A 402 -11.40 -30.37 14.49
CA LEU A 402 -10.47 -31.34 15.06
C LEU A 402 -9.54 -30.56 15.99
N ASN A 403 -9.40 -31.09 17.21
CA ASN A 403 -8.90 -30.42 18.41
C ASN A 403 -7.43 -29.98 18.31
N HIS A 404 -7.19 -28.66 18.38
CA HIS A 404 -5.95 -28.08 18.91
C HIS A 404 -6.27 -26.75 19.63
N PRO A 405 -5.83 -26.54 20.89
CA PRO A 405 -6.17 -25.35 21.66
C PRO A 405 -5.13 -24.25 21.43
N HIS A 406 -5.19 -23.54 20.31
CA HIS A 406 -4.52 -22.25 20.18
C HIS A 406 -5.50 -21.25 19.57
N GLN A 407 -6.14 -20.47 20.45
CA GLN A 407 -6.93 -19.30 20.07
C GLN A 407 -6.05 -18.35 19.27
N ARG A 408 -6.47 -17.96 18.07
CA ARG A 408 -6.01 -16.72 17.43
C ARG A 408 -6.36 -15.56 18.36
N GLN A 409 -5.41 -15.15 19.19
CA GLN A 409 -5.57 -14.02 20.09
C GLN A 409 -5.26 -12.73 19.33
N THR A 410 -6.30 -12.11 18.78
CA THR A 410 -6.28 -10.68 18.44
C THR A 410 -6.15 -9.88 19.74
N GLY A 411 -4.97 -9.33 19.97
CA GLY A 411 -4.43 -8.96 21.29
C GLY A 411 -5.19 -7.89 22.09
N THR A 412 -5.24 -8.15 23.41
CA THR A 412 -5.64 -7.21 24.46
C THR A 412 -4.60 -6.08 24.65
N PHE A 413 -4.99 -5.03 25.38
CA PHE A 413 -4.13 -3.89 25.80
C PHE A 413 -2.78 -4.35 26.39
N GLN A 414 -2.78 -5.41 27.20
CA GLN A 414 -1.57 -6.00 27.78
C GLN A 414 -0.66 -6.69 26.76
N LEU A 415 -1.20 -7.33 25.71
CA LEU A 415 -0.37 -8.07 24.75
C LEU A 415 0.46 -7.12 23.87
N ARG A 416 -0.09 -5.94 23.51
CA ARG A 416 0.63 -4.94 22.70
C ARG A 416 1.73 -4.21 23.48
N GLN A 417 1.49 -3.91 24.76
CA GLN A 417 2.51 -3.38 25.65
C GLN A 417 3.63 -4.41 25.87
N ASN A 418 3.27 -5.69 26.03
CA ASN A 418 4.22 -6.78 26.26
C ASN A 418 5.14 -7.06 25.05
N LEU A 419 4.67 -6.92 23.80
CA LEU A 419 5.51 -7.17 22.62
C LEU A 419 6.73 -6.25 22.58
N SER A 420 6.58 -4.98 22.96
CA SER A 420 7.68 -4.00 23.00
C SER A 420 8.73 -4.34 24.06
N THR A 421 8.32 -4.97 25.18
CA THR A 421 9.19 -5.38 26.28
C THR A 421 9.68 -6.83 26.18
N MET A 422 9.12 -7.62 25.26
CA MET A 422 9.46 -9.03 25.06
C MET A 422 10.85 -9.20 24.45
N SER A 423 11.59 -10.16 24.99
CA SER A 423 12.82 -10.64 24.40
C SER A 423 12.56 -11.31 23.04
N TRP A 424 13.58 -11.34 22.19
CA TRP A 424 13.52 -11.96 20.87
C TRP A 424 13.01 -13.42 20.90
N PRO A 425 13.47 -14.32 21.81
CA PRO A 425 12.94 -15.68 21.92
C PRO A 425 11.45 -15.74 22.32
N GLU A 426 10.95 -14.77 23.08
CA GLU A 426 9.53 -14.72 23.46
C GLU A 426 8.65 -14.33 22.28
N ARG A 427 9.09 -13.37 21.45
CA ARG A 427 8.39 -13.01 20.20
C ARG A 427 8.32 -14.21 19.25
N LEU A 428 9.41 -14.96 19.10
CA LEU A 428 9.46 -16.17 18.25
C LEU A 428 8.52 -17.30 18.73
N ARG A 429 8.29 -17.42 20.05
CA ARG A 429 7.33 -18.40 20.60
C ARG A 429 5.89 -18.06 20.26
N LEU A 430 5.59 -16.77 20.00
CA LEU A 430 4.27 -16.30 19.60
C LEU A 430 4.00 -16.41 18.10
N MET A 431 5.04 -16.66 17.29
CA MET A 431 4.89 -16.80 15.84
C MET A 431 4.43 -18.22 15.48
N ASP A 432 3.39 -18.29 14.65
CA ASP A 432 2.85 -19.55 14.13
C ASP A 432 3.47 -19.89 12.77
N TYR A 433 3.54 -21.19 12.46
CA TYR A 433 3.83 -21.64 11.11
C TYR A 433 2.78 -21.08 10.14
N ARG A 434 3.26 -20.65 8.97
CA ARG A 434 2.43 -20.10 7.90
C ARG A 434 2.10 -21.19 6.87
N ASP A 435 0.91 -21.11 6.30
CA ASP A 435 0.52 -21.98 5.19
C ASP A 435 1.34 -21.62 3.94
N ALA A 436 2.17 -22.57 3.49
CA ALA A 436 3.02 -22.44 2.31
C ALA A 436 2.57 -23.41 1.19
N THR A 437 1.27 -23.65 1.07
CA THR A 437 0.69 -24.46 0.00
C THR A 437 0.99 -23.92 -1.39
N VAL A 438 1.15 -24.82 -2.36
CA VAL A 438 1.36 -24.48 -3.77
C VAL A 438 0.16 -23.65 -4.26
N PRO A 439 0.39 -22.48 -4.90
CA PRO A 439 -0.68 -21.67 -5.47
C PRO A 439 -1.54 -22.47 -6.45
N ARG A 440 -2.85 -22.19 -6.47
CA ARG A 440 -3.78 -22.81 -7.43
C ARG A 440 -3.51 -22.37 -8.87
N ILE A 441 -3.08 -21.12 -9.03
CA ILE A 441 -2.68 -20.56 -10.31
C ILE A 441 -1.16 -20.61 -10.32
N THR A 442 -0.60 -21.50 -11.13
CA THR A 442 0.85 -21.62 -11.34
C THR A 442 1.25 -21.09 -12.71
N GLU A 443 0.32 -21.05 -13.67
CA GLU A 443 0.50 -20.52 -15.02
C GLU A 443 -0.61 -19.52 -15.33
N LEU A 444 -0.23 -18.39 -15.94
CA LEU A 444 -1.15 -17.39 -16.45
C LEU A 444 -0.93 -17.20 -17.95
N GLN A 445 -1.99 -17.40 -18.73
CA GLN A 445 -2.06 -17.04 -20.14
C GLN A 445 -2.28 -15.53 -20.27
N THR A 446 -1.52 -14.89 -21.14
CA THR A 446 -1.40 -13.42 -21.20
C THR A 446 -2.22 -12.85 -22.37
N ARG A 447 -2.40 -11.53 -22.41
CA ARG A 447 -3.31 -10.86 -23.36
C ARG A 447 -2.67 -10.43 -24.68
N GLY A 448 -1.53 -11.01 -25.06
CA GLY A 448 -0.76 -10.54 -26.20
C GLY A 448 0.16 -9.36 -25.86
N PRO A 449 1.05 -8.97 -26.81
CA PRO A 449 2.05 -7.93 -26.59
C PRO A 449 1.41 -6.57 -26.28
N LEU A 450 2.10 -5.75 -25.49
CA LEU A 450 1.74 -4.35 -25.27
C LEU A 450 1.84 -3.60 -26.61
N GLN A 451 0.79 -2.86 -26.96
CA GLN A 451 0.80 -1.93 -28.08
C GLN A 451 1.41 -0.59 -27.66
N ASP A 452 2.05 0.12 -28.57
CA ASP A 452 2.67 1.42 -28.25
C ASP A 452 1.62 2.44 -27.72
N CYS A 453 0.38 2.38 -28.21
CA CYS A 453 -0.70 3.23 -27.68
C CYS A 453 -1.09 2.90 -26.22
N GLU A 454 -0.88 1.66 -25.76
CA GLU A 454 -1.06 1.33 -24.34
C GLU A 454 0.04 1.94 -23.47
N LEU A 455 1.23 2.22 -24.05
CA LEU A 455 2.33 2.91 -23.37
C LEU A 455 2.09 4.42 -23.29
N ASP A 456 1.49 5.00 -24.34
CA ASP A 456 1.12 6.43 -24.35
C ASP A 456 0.06 6.75 -23.26
N GLU A 457 -0.71 5.75 -22.83
CA GLU A 457 -1.68 5.85 -21.73
C GLU A 457 -1.01 5.72 -20.35
N TRP A 458 0.27 5.35 -20.25
CA TRP A 458 0.97 5.29 -18.98
C TRP A 458 1.26 6.72 -18.51
N THR A 459 0.83 7.04 -17.29
CA THR A 459 1.31 8.23 -16.60
C THR A 459 2.83 8.18 -16.49
N GLU A 460 3.48 9.32 -16.28
CA GLU A 460 4.88 9.34 -15.86
C GLU A 460 5.07 8.38 -14.68
N VAL A 461 6.17 7.61 -14.72
CA VAL A 461 6.52 6.67 -13.66
C VAL A 461 6.89 7.42 -12.39
N ASP A 462 6.36 6.97 -11.26
CA ASP A 462 6.60 7.65 -10.00
C ASP A 462 8.07 7.56 -9.55
N THR A 463 8.52 8.65 -8.93
CA THR A 463 9.77 8.70 -8.17
C THR A 463 9.48 8.87 -6.68
N GLY A 464 10.43 8.49 -5.84
CA GLY A 464 10.31 8.65 -4.40
C GLY A 464 11.64 8.46 -3.67
N GLN A 465 11.58 8.43 -2.35
CA GLN A 465 12.77 8.33 -1.53
C GLN A 465 13.26 6.87 -1.38
N ALA A 466 14.58 6.67 -1.40
CA ALA A 466 15.17 5.37 -1.10
C ALA A 466 14.86 4.89 0.34
N PHE A 467 14.60 3.59 0.50
CA PHE A 467 14.31 2.96 1.79
C PHE A 467 15.02 1.61 1.96
N SER A 468 15.17 1.16 3.20
CA SER A 468 15.92 -0.06 3.52
C SER A 468 15.05 -1.29 3.82
N ALA A 469 13.75 -1.12 4.00
CA ALA A 469 12.83 -2.19 4.36
C ALA A 469 11.51 -2.05 3.58
N ILE A 470 10.92 -3.20 3.23
CA ILE A 470 9.60 -3.29 2.59
C ILE A 470 8.60 -3.54 3.72
N LEU A 471 8.02 -2.49 4.27
CA LEU A 471 7.00 -2.56 5.33
C LEU A 471 5.63 -2.90 4.76
N THR A 472 5.39 -2.53 3.50
CA THR A 472 4.13 -2.74 2.80
C THR A 472 4.30 -3.24 1.37
N SER A 473 3.36 -4.07 0.94
CA SER A 473 3.19 -4.45 -0.46
C SER A 473 1.74 -4.82 -0.72
N ARG A 474 1.17 -4.34 -1.84
CA ARG A 474 -0.15 -4.79 -2.32
C ARG A 474 -0.13 -6.22 -2.86
N LEU A 475 1.06 -6.81 -2.95
CA LEU A 475 1.32 -8.11 -3.54
C LEU A 475 1.78 -9.13 -2.48
N CYS A 476 1.56 -8.86 -1.20
CA CYS A 476 1.90 -9.77 -0.10
C CYS A 476 0.93 -9.60 1.08
N ASP A 477 0.72 -10.67 1.84
CA ASP A 477 0.00 -10.60 3.11
C ASP A 477 0.80 -9.76 4.11
N VAL A 478 0.11 -8.79 4.69
CA VAL A 478 0.67 -7.82 5.63
C VAL A 478 1.28 -8.50 6.85
N SER A 479 0.59 -9.51 7.40
CA SER A 479 1.05 -10.18 8.61
C SER A 479 2.32 -10.97 8.36
N GLN A 480 2.45 -11.56 7.17
CA GLN A 480 3.66 -12.25 6.73
C GLN A 480 4.81 -11.26 6.51
N LEU A 481 4.55 -10.09 5.93
CA LEU A 481 5.58 -9.08 5.68
C LEU A 481 6.12 -8.47 6.98
N ASN A 482 5.26 -8.24 7.98
CA ASN A 482 5.69 -7.80 9.30
C ASN A 482 6.60 -8.82 9.98
N ASP A 483 6.20 -10.10 9.95
CA ASP A 483 6.99 -11.21 10.47
C ASP A 483 8.33 -11.37 9.73
N LEU A 484 8.35 -11.13 8.41
CA LEU A 484 9.55 -11.18 7.58
C LEU A 484 10.54 -10.09 8.00
N ASN A 485 10.09 -8.83 8.10
CA ASN A 485 10.95 -7.73 8.54
C ASN A 485 11.54 -8.01 9.93
N LEU A 486 10.69 -8.48 10.85
CA LEU A 486 11.13 -8.91 12.18
C LEU A 486 12.26 -9.96 12.06
N MET A 487 12.04 -11.04 11.31
CA MET A 487 13.04 -12.12 11.13
C MET A 487 14.33 -11.66 10.43
N LEU A 488 14.24 -10.72 9.49
CA LEU A 488 15.41 -10.17 8.81
C LEU A 488 16.29 -9.33 9.75
N GLU A 489 15.75 -8.76 10.82
CA GLU A 489 16.53 -8.05 11.85
C GLU A 489 17.31 -9.00 12.78
N ASN A 490 16.99 -10.30 12.79
CA ASN A 490 17.66 -11.29 13.63
C ASN A 490 19.13 -11.49 13.22
N SER A 491 20.02 -11.58 14.22
CA SER A 491 21.43 -11.91 14.01
C SER A 491 21.66 -13.32 13.46
N ASP A 492 20.75 -14.27 13.76
CA ASP A 492 20.88 -15.66 13.30
C ASP A 492 20.49 -15.86 11.83
N TYR A 493 19.91 -14.85 11.17
CA TYR A 493 19.50 -14.94 9.77
C TYR A 493 20.64 -15.40 8.84
N GLU A 494 21.80 -14.75 8.93
CA GLU A 494 22.95 -15.09 8.08
C GLU A 494 23.50 -16.49 8.37
N ARG A 495 23.49 -16.89 9.65
CA ARG A 495 23.90 -18.23 10.07
C ARG A 495 22.97 -19.31 9.49
N CYS A 496 21.67 -19.03 9.46
CA CYS A 496 20.67 -19.94 8.90
C CYS A 496 20.86 -20.11 7.38
N ARG A 497 21.14 -19.01 6.65
CA ARG A 497 21.48 -19.06 5.21
C ARG A 497 22.71 -19.94 4.96
N GLN A 498 23.78 -19.76 5.71
CA GLN A 498 25.00 -20.57 5.56
C GLN A 498 24.70 -22.07 5.74
N TRP A 499 23.84 -22.43 6.70
CA TRP A 499 23.47 -23.82 6.95
C TRP A 499 22.62 -24.45 5.84
N ARG A 500 21.66 -23.71 5.25
CA ARG A 500 20.77 -24.19 4.17
C ARG A 500 21.30 -23.98 2.75
N PHE A 501 22.50 -23.43 2.62
CA PHE A 501 23.08 -23.06 1.34
C PHE A 501 23.08 -24.21 0.32
N MET A 502 23.53 -25.40 0.72
CA MET A 502 23.59 -26.56 -0.18
C MET A 502 22.21 -27.05 -0.59
N ASP A 503 21.20 -26.92 0.28
CA ASP A 503 19.82 -27.28 -0.06
C ASP A 503 19.27 -26.33 -1.13
N HIS A 504 19.55 -25.03 -1.01
CA HIS A 504 19.19 -24.02 -2.00
C HIS A 504 19.88 -24.26 -3.35
N ALA A 505 21.19 -24.48 -3.35
CA ALA A 505 21.96 -24.75 -4.57
C ALA A 505 21.44 -25.99 -5.32
N ARG A 506 21.16 -27.08 -4.59
CA ARG A 506 20.57 -28.29 -5.18
C ARG A 506 19.19 -28.03 -5.78
N TRP A 507 18.33 -27.25 -5.11
CA TRP A 507 17.01 -26.90 -5.64
C TRP A 507 17.12 -26.18 -6.98
N ILE A 508 17.93 -25.12 -7.06
CA ILE A 508 18.12 -24.36 -8.30
C ILE A 508 18.64 -25.28 -9.42
N GLY A 509 19.70 -26.06 -9.14
CA GLY A 509 20.29 -26.97 -10.13
C GLY A 509 19.32 -28.04 -10.63
N GLN A 510 18.56 -28.68 -9.75
CA GLN A 510 17.56 -29.68 -10.12
C GLN A 510 16.43 -29.10 -10.96
N THR A 511 15.90 -27.93 -10.60
CA THR A 511 14.83 -27.30 -11.36
C THR A 511 15.30 -26.83 -12.73
N ALA A 512 16.53 -26.34 -12.86
CA ALA A 512 17.12 -26.00 -14.16
C ALA A 512 17.33 -27.24 -15.04
N ALA A 513 17.84 -28.33 -14.48
CA ALA A 513 17.99 -29.58 -15.21
C ALA A 513 16.63 -30.11 -15.72
N GLN A 514 15.59 -30.07 -14.89
CA GLN A 514 14.24 -30.49 -15.28
C GLN A 514 13.69 -29.63 -16.43
N LEU A 515 13.93 -28.32 -16.39
CA LEU A 515 13.53 -27.39 -17.44
C LEU A 515 14.14 -27.69 -18.82
N LEU A 516 15.41 -28.10 -18.83
CA LEU A 516 16.09 -28.51 -20.06
C LEU A 516 15.45 -29.78 -20.65
N VAL A 517 15.05 -30.73 -19.79
CA VAL A 517 14.38 -31.96 -20.21
C VAL A 517 12.99 -31.66 -20.80
N ASP A 518 12.18 -30.84 -20.12
CA ASP A 518 10.83 -30.48 -20.57
C ASP A 518 10.84 -29.77 -21.95
N ASN A 519 11.84 -28.91 -22.20
CA ASN A 519 11.96 -28.19 -23.47
C ASN A 519 12.58 -29.02 -24.60
N SER A 520 13.32 -30.08 -24.28
CA SER A 520 13.84 -31.03 -25.28
C SER A 520 12.78 -32.02 -25.79
N SER A 521 11.65 -32.15 -25.10
CA SER A 521 10.60 -33.15 -25.36
C SER A 521 9.28 -32.57 -25.92
N SER A 522 9.17 -31.24 -26.07
CA SER A 522 7.93 -30.53 -26.45
C SER A 522 7.74 -30.25 -27.95
N THR A 523 8.52 -30.89 -28.85
CA THR A 523 8.27 -30.81 -30.31
C THR A 523 7.05 -31.64 -30.72
N THR A 524 5.85 -31.21 -30.37
CA THR A 524 4.60 -31.62 -31.04
C THR A 524 3.88 -30.39 -31.57
N PRO A 525 3.60 -30.29 -32.88
CA PRO A 525 2.90 -29.14 -33.42
C PRO A 525 1.44 -29.11 -32.93
N LEU A 526 0.98 -27.94 -32.51
CA LEU A 526 -0.43 -27.68 -32.21
C LEU A 526 -1.31 -28.02 -33.43
N PRO A 527 -2.49 -28.66 -33.25
CA PRO A 527 -3.41 -28.91 -34.35
C PRO A 527 -4.06 -27.57 -34.77
N GLY A 528 -3.86 -27.18 -36.03
CA GLY A 528 -4.53 -26.02 -36.63
C GLY A 528 -6.05 -26.21 -36.74
N PRO A 529 -6.83 -25.12 -36.88
CA PRO A 529 -8.28 -25.18 -36.94
C PRO A 529 -8.73 -25.83 -38.26
N SER A 530 -9.56 -26.87 -38.14
CA SER A 530 -10.19 -27.58 -39.25
C SER A 530 -11.19 -26.70 -40.00
N SER A 531 -10.97 -26.42 -41.29
CA SER A 531 -12.02 -26.49 -42.34
C SER A 531 -11.50 -26.14 -43.75
N LEU A 532 -11.66 -27.11 -44.67
CA LEU A 532 -12.06 -27.06 -46.10
C LEU A 532 -11.23 -27.96 -47.07
N PRO A 533 -11.86 -28.52 -48.14
CA PRO A 533 -11.41 -29.72 -48.87
C PRO A 533 -10.63 -29.41 -50.17
N PRO A 534 -10.14 -30.43 -50.93
CA PRO A 534 -8.84 -30.37 -51.61
C PRO A 534 -8.89 -29.96 -53.09
N SER A 535 -7.76 -29.45 -53.60
CA SER A 535 -7.39 -29.60 -55.01
C SER A 535 -5.87 -29.71 -55.18
N CYS A 536 -5.48 -30.53 -56.17
CA CYS A 536 -4.16 -31.11 -56.45
C CYS A 536 -3.07 -30.09 -56.79
N SER A 537 -1.81 -30.32 -56.40
CA SER A 537 -0.76 -31.06 -57.13
C SER A 537 0.66 -30.58 -56.75
N GLU A 538 1.60 -31.52 -56.81
CA GLU A 538 3.08 -31.39 -56.82
C GLU A 538 3.83 -31.32 -55.47
N LEU A 539 4.37 -32.49 -55.09
CA LEU A 539 5.41 -32.73 -54.09
C LEU A 539 6.81 -32.45 -54.68
N PRO A 540 7.73 -31.88 -53.89
CA PRO A 540 9.14 -32.25 -53.93
C PRO A 540 9.50 -33.16 -52.74
N SER A 541 10.40 -34.11 -53.01
CA SER A 541 10.96 -35.14 -52.13
C SER A 541 11.64 -34.63 -50.84
N PRO A 542 11.77 -35.47 -49.80
CA PRO A 542 12.23 -35.08 -48.47
C PRO A 542 13.75 -34.93 -48.43
N HIS A 543 14.24 -33.72 -48.19
CA HIS A 543 15.62 -33.51 -47.76
C HIS A 543 15.63 -33.17 -46.27
N SER A 544 16.22 -34.10 -45.51
CA SER A 544 16.78 -33.96 -44.16
C SER A 544 15.92 -33.22 -43.13
N GLU A 545 15.15 -34.00 -42.36
CA GLU A 545 14.79 -33.62 -40.99
C GLU A 545 16.09 -33.46 -40.17
N GLN A 546 16.61 -32.23 -40.11
CA GLN A 546 17.45 -31.84 -38.98
C GLN A 546 16.52 -31.66 -37.79
N SER A 547 16.59 -32.60 -36.85
CA SER A 547 16.08 -32.44 -35.50
C SER A 547 16.65 -31.14 -34.93
N GLY A 548 15.85 -30.07 -34.96
CA GLY A 548 16.27 -28.74 -34.55
C GLY A 548 16.47 -28.72 -33.04
N SER A 549 17.71 -28.89 -32.59
CA SER A 549 18.07 -28.66 -31.20
C SER A 549 17.80 -27.19 -30.86
N CYS A 550 16.87 -26.92 -29.94
CA CYS A 550 16.68 -25.59 -29.39
C CYS A 550 17.99 -25.13 -28.76
N GLN A 551 18.54 -24.00 -29.24
CA GLN A 551 19.79 -23.46 -28.72
C GLN A 551 19.53 -22.85 -27.35
N VAL A 552 20.28 -23.29 -26.33
CA VAL A 552 20.14 -22.79 -24.97
C VAL A 552 21.26 -21.80 -24.68
N TYR A 553 20.91 -20.62 -24.19
CA TYR A 553 21.86 -19.62 -23.74
C TYR A 553 21.76 -19.46 -22.23
N TYR A 554 22.88 -19.60 -21.51
CA TYR A 554 22.98 -19.25 -20.11
C TYR A 554 23.70 -17.91 -19.97
N TRP A 555 23.00 -16.89 -19.47
CA TRP A 555 23.59 -15.58 -19.28
C TRP A 555 23.75 -15.23 -17.80
N ASP A 556 25.02 -15.16 -17.41
CA ASP A 556 25.49 -14.67 -16.13
C ASP A 556 26.67 -13.73 -16.35
N ARG A 557 26.86 -12.75 -15.48
CA ARG A 557 28.00 -11.83 -15.57
C ARG A 557 28.63 -11.71 -14.20
N GLY A 558 29.20 -12.83 -13.75
CA GLY A 558 29.98 -12.94 -12.51
C GLY A 558 31.49 -13.10 -12.73
N ARG A 559 31.98 -13.33 -13.96
CA ARG A 559 33.42 -13.46 -14.22
C ARG A 559 34.04 -12.16 -14.71
N ARG A 560 34.47 -11.30 -13.79
CA ARG A 560 35.54 -10.31 -14.07
C ARG A 560 36.53 -10.26 -12.90
N GLY A 561 37.71 -10.82 -13.13
CA GLY A 561 38.88 -10.74 -12.25
C GLY A 561 39.21 -12.08 -11.60
N GLU A 562 40.45 -12.54 -11.75
CA GLU A 562 40.99 -13.78 -11.16
C GLU A 562 41.03 -13.78 -9.60
N ASP A 563 40.57 -12.70 -8.96
CA ASP A 563 40.69 -12.46 -7.51
C ASP A 563 39.36 -12.58 -6.72
N GLU A 564 38.20 -12.72 -7.36
CA GLU A 564 36.92 -12.94 -6.65
C GLU A 564 36.42 -14.36 -6.85
N LYS A 565 36.45 -15.17 -5.78
CA LYS A 565 35.85 -16.51 -5.77
C LYS A 565 34.36 -16.40 -6.09
N SER A 566 33.91 -17.05 -7.16
CA SER A 566 32.49 -17.28 -7.41
C SER A 566 31.84 -17.89 -6.17
N SER A 567 30.69 -17.35 -5.75
CA SER A 567 29.94 -17.98 -4.65
C SER A 567 29.57 -19.42 -5.05
N PRO A 568 29.69 -20.41 -4.15
CA PRO A 568 29.51 -21.82 -4.51
C PRO A 568 28.08 -22.19 -5.00
N LEU A 569 27.10 -21.28 -4.84
CA LEU A 569 25.75 -21.39 -5.37
C LEU A 569 25.78 -21.31 -6.90
N TYR A 570 26.67 -20.45 -7.42
CA TYR A 570 26.84 -20.20 -8.85
C TYR A 570 27.59 -21.35 -9.53
N GLU A 571 28.59 -21.92 -8.87
CA GLU A 571 29.32 -23.09 -9.37
C GLU A 571 28.39 -24.29 -9.54
N SER A 572 27.63 -24.65 -8.49
CA SER A 572 26.68 -25.77 -8.56
C SER A 572 25.56 -25.58 -9.60
N PHE A 573 25.10 -24.34 -9.83
CA PHE A 573 24.10 -24.04 -10.85
C PHE A 573 24.68 -24.13 -12.27
N SER A 574 25.87 -23.55 -12.49
CA SER A 574 26.56 -23.60 -13.76
C SER A 574 26.97 -25.03 -14.13
N GLU A 575 27.45 -25.83 -13.18
CA GLU A 575 27.80 -27.23 -13.37
C GLU A 575 26.58 -28.07 -13.79
N ALA A 576 25.44 -27.89 -13.12
CA ALA A 576 24.20 -28.59 -13.46
C ALA A 576 23.67 -28.24 -14.86
N LEU A 577 23.88 -27.01 -15.33
CA LEU A 577 23.52 -26.55 -16.68
C LEU A 577 24.52 -27.01 -17.75
N LEU A 578 25.82 -26.95 -17.44
CA LEU A 578 26.93 -27.29 -18.36
C LEU A 578 27.04 -28.78 -18.67
N ASP A 579 26.52 -29.65 -17.79
CA ASP A 579 26.42 -31.10 -18.05
C ASP A 579 25.38 -31.45 -19.14
N SER A 580 24.59 -30.48 -19.61
CA SER A 580 23.61 -30.68 -20.68
C SER A 580 24.16 -30.35 -22.08
N ARG A 581 23.78 -31.15 -23.08
CA ARG A 581 24.20 -30.92 -24.48
C ARG A 581 23.45 -29.70 -25.04
N ASN A 582 24.17 -28.77 -25.68
CA ASN A 582 23.67 -27.56 -26.37
C ASN A 582 23.47 -26.26 -25.54
N VAL A 583 24.16 -26.10 -24.41
CA VAL A 583 24.19 -24.82 -23.67
C VAL A 583 25.38 -23.97 -24.09
N THR A 584 25.11 -22.72 -24.50
CA THR A 584 26.11 -21.68 -24.75
C THR A 584 26.13 -20.73 -23.55
N VAL A 585 27.26 -20.64 -22.85
CA VAL A 585 27.42 -19.64 -21.79
C VAL A 585 27.75 -18.29 -22.41
N VAL A 586 27.01 -17.26 -22.01
CA VAL A 586 27.16 -15.86 -22.41
C VAL A 586 27.77 -15.12 -21.23
N ASP A 587 29.03 -14.73 -21.36
CA ASP A 587 29.85 -14.11 -20.30
C ASP A 587 30.05 -12.60 -20.62
N GLY A 588 28.98 -11.90 -21.00
CA GLY A 588 29.16 -10.58 -21.58
C GLY A 588 27.91 -9.78 -21.93
N ASP A 589 28.09 -8.89 -22.91
CA ASP A 589 27.01 -8.14 -23.54
C ASP A 589 26.27 -9.07 -24.54
N PRO A 590 24.95 -9.26 -24.39
CA PRO A 590 24.18 -10.12 -25.27
C PRO A 590 24.14 -9.59 -26.69
N ASP A 591 24.41 -8.28 -26.89
CA ASP A 591 24.46 -7.69 -28.21
C ASP A 591 25.53 -8.36 -29.09
N THR A 592 26.60 -8.89 -28.49
CA THR A 592 27.72 -9.55 -29.18
C THR A 592 27.63 -11.09 -29.25
N GLU A 593 26.96 -11.74 -28.30
CA GLU A 593 27.10 -13.20 -28.09
C GLU A 593 25.85 -14.03 -28.41
N ILE A 594 24.64 -13.44 -28.36
CA ILE A 594 23.40 -14.12 -28.72
C ILE A 594 23.13 -13.91 -30.22
N LYS A 595 23.39 -14.94 -31.04
CA LYS A 595 23.12 -14.93 -32.49
C LYS A 595 21.97 -15.88 -32.79
N THR A 596 20.78 -15.33 -33.06
CA THR A 596 19.56 -16.13 -33.24
C THR A 596 19.09 -16.11 -34.69
N ALA A 597 18.89 -17.30 -35.27
CA ALA A 597 18.23 -17.49 -36.57
C ALA A 597 16.80 -18.08 -36.42
N GLY A 598 16.38 -18.39 -35.19
CA GLY A 598 15.10 -19.00 -34.82
C GLY A 598 14.86 -18.92 -33.30
N PRO A 599 13.78 -19.55 -32.77
CA PRO A 599 13.46 -19.55 -31.34
C PRO A 599 14.56 -20.16 -30.48
N VAL A 600 14.81 -19.57 -29.31
CA VAL A 600 15.83 -20.02 -28.36
C VAL A 600 15.29 -20.08 -26.94
N LEU A 601 16.03 -20.76 -26.06
CA LEU A 601 15.79 -20.74 -24.62
C LEU A 601 16.90 -19.95 -23.93
N VAL A 602 16.55 -18.88 -23.23
CA VAL A 602 17.51 -18.08 -22.47
C VAL A 602 17.28 -18.30 -20.98
N PHE A 603 18.33 -18.67 -20.26
CA PHE A 603 18.37 -18.65 -18.80
C PHE A 603 19.13 -17.41 -18.33
N CYS A 604 18.52 -16.61 -17.45
CA CYS A 604 19.17 -15.44 -16.88
C CYS A 604 19.08 -15.43 -15.36
N ASN A 605 20.22 -15.22 -14.71
CA ASN A 605 20.31 -15.15 -13.25
C ASN A 605 20.29 -13.69 -12.76
N LEU A 606 19.14 -13.17 -12.34
CA LEU A 606 19.00 -11.80 -11.85
C LEU A 606 19.50 -11.61 -10.41
N THR A 607 19.80 -12.68 -9.66
CA THR A 607 20.25 -12.60 -8.24
C THR A 607 21.78 -12.49 -8.10
N SER A 608 22.53 -12.66 -9.20
CA SER A 608 24.00 -12.52 -9.28
C SER A 608 24.56 -11.15 -8.86
N PHE A 609 23.69 -10.19 -8.56
CA PHE A 609 24.05 -8.79 -8.32
C PHE A 609 23.75 -8.27 -6.93
N CYS A 610 23.24 -9.15 -6.05
CA CYS A 610 22.79 -8.80 -4.72
C CYS A 610 23.93 -8.78 -3.69
N ASP A 611 25.16 -8.45 -4.10
CA ASP A 611 26.30 -8.40 -3.19
C ASP A 611 26.15 -7.24 -2.19
N PRO A 612 26.06 -7.50 -0.87
CA PRO A 612 25.98 -6.45 0.14
C PRO A 612 27.25 -5.56 0.21
N GLN A 613 28.36 -5.95 -0.42
CA GLN A 613 29.57 -5.11 -0.54
C GLN A 613 29.44 -4.01 -1.61
N PHE A 614 28.48 -4.11 -2.53
CA PHE A 614 28.20 -3.05 -3.49
C PHE A 614 27.57 -1.84 -2.78
N LYS A 615 28.18 -0.66 -2.95
CA LYS A 615 27.64 0.60 -2.43
C LYS A 615 26.33 0.95 -3.16
N SER A 616 25.20 0.49 -2.63
CA SER A 616 23.87 0.91 -3.05
C SER A 616 23.34 2.00 -2.13
N ALA A 617 22.66 2.99 -2.71
CA ALA A 617 21.87 3.99 -2.00
C ALA A 617 20.81 3.38 -1.05
N TRP A 618 20.36 2.15 -1.32
CA TRP A 618 19.21 1.51 -0.66
C TRP A 618 19.55 0.69 0.58
N ARG A 619 20.83 0.42 0.88
CA ARG A 619 21.35 -0.35 2.04
C ARG A 619 20.30 -1.27 2.72
N SER A 620 19.92 -2.36 2.06
CA SER A 620 18.81 -3.23 2.46
C SER A 620 19.22 -4.69 2.60
N ARG A 621 18.49 -5.44 3.45
CA ARG A 621 18.52 -6.92 3.48
C ARG A 621 17.63 -7.57 2.41
N PHE A 622 16.79 -6.79 1.74
CA PHE A 622 16.01 -7.25 0.60
C PHE A 622 16.87 -7.19 -0.66
N GLU A 623 17.26 -8.35 -1.17
CA GLU A 623 18.00 -8.49 -2.44
C GLU A 623 17.32 -7.75 -3.60
N GLU A 624 15.99 -7.72 -3.58
CA GLU A 624 15.13 -7.02 -4.53
C GLU A 624 15.42 -5.51 -4.65
N LEU A 625 15.79 -4.86 -3.55
CA LEU A 625 16.14 -3.42 -3.54
C LEU A 625 17.59 -3.18 -4.01
N LEU A 626 18.45 -4.19 -3.95
CA LEU A 626 19.85 -4.09 -4.36
C LEU A 626 20.04 -4.30 -5.86
N CYS A 627 19.21 -5.13 -6.49
CA CYS A 627 19.37 -5.52 -7.90
C CYS A 627 18.57 -4.67 -8.91
N ARG A 628 17.82 -3.67 -8.45
CA ARG A 628 16.90 -2.79 -9.22
C ARG A 628 17.40 -2.42 -10.63
N ALA A 629 18.50 -1.68 -10.72
CA ALA A 629 19.04 -1.17 -11.98
C ALA A 629 19.46 -2.30 -12.94
N LYS A 630 20.21 -3.27 -12.41
CA LYS A 630 20.80 -4.35 -13.20
C LYS A 630 19.73 -5.33 -13.71
N CYS A 631 18.65 -5.55 -12.95
CA CYS A 631 17.51 -6.34 -13.36
C CYS A 631 16.84 -5.75 -14.61
N VAL A 632 16.51 -4.45 -14.59
CA VAL A 632 15.84 -3.79 -15.72
C VAL A 632 16.76 -3.77 -16.95
N GLN A 633 18.03 -3.38 -16.78
CA GLN A 633 19.01 -3.34 -17.87
C GLN A 633 19.19 -4.71 -18.54
N ARG A 634 19.30 -5.80 -17.75
CA ARG A 634 19.42 -7.16 -18.31
C ARG A 634 18.15 -7.58 -19.03
N VAL A 635 16.98 -7.36 -18.45
CA VAL A 635 15.71 -7.70 -19.09
C VAL A 635 15.57 -6.96 -20.42
N ALA A 636 15.84 -5.65 -20.46
CA ALA A 636 15.78 -4.87 -21.70
C ALA A 636 16.70 -5.44 -22.79
N ALA A 637 17.94 -5.79 -22.42
CA ALA A 637 18.92 -6.33 -23.35
C ALA A 637 18.57 -7.74 -23.86
N ILE A 638 17.95 -8.59 -23.03
CA ILE A 638 17.40 -9.88 -23.45
C ILE A 638 16.26 -9.67 -24.44
N LEU A 639 15.26 -8.86 -24.10
CA LEU A 639 14.06 -8.65 -24.92
C LEU A 639 14.41 -8.11 -26.31
N LYS A 640 15.46 -7.28 -26.42
CA LYS A 640 16.00 -6.77 -27.69
C LYS A 640 16.48 -7.89 -28.65
N LYS A 641 16.87 -9.05 -28.13
CA LYS A 641 17.53 -10.15 -28.88
C LYS A 641 16.65 -11.37 -29.10
N LEU A 642 15.60 -11.53 -28.31
CA LEU A 642 14.71 -12.67 -28.45
C LEU A 642 13.97 -12.62 -29.79
N THR A 643 13.86 -13.78 -30.43
CA THR A 643 13.03 -14.00 -31.61
C THR A 643 11.67 -14.53 -31.17
N THR A 644 10.62 -14.25 -31.94
CA THR A 644 9.26 -14.74 -31.64
C THR A 644 9.24 -16.25 -31.43
N GLY A 645 8.55 -16.70 -30.39
CA GLY A 645 8.50 -18.10 -29.97
C GLY A 645 9.62 -18.53 -29.02
N SER A 646 10.58 -17.66 -28.70
CA SER A 646 11.63 -17.95 -27.72
C SER A 646 11.08 -18.04 -26.28
N ASP A 647 11.74 -18.83 -25.45
CA ASP A 647 11.44 -18.96 -24.03
C ASP A 647 12.51 -18.27 -23.18
N LEU A 648 12.10 -17.71 -22.05
CA LEU A 648 12.99 -17.06 -21.09
C LEU A 648 12.73 -17.61 -19.69
N VAL A 649 13.80 -18.01 -19.02
CA VAL A 649 13.77 -18.45 -17.62
C VAL A 649 14.60 -17.48 -16.79
N LEU A 650 13.98 -16.90 -15.78
CA LEU A 650 14.63 -15.97 -14.86
C LEU A 650 14.75 -16.61 -13.47
N LEU A 651 15.95 -16.61 -12.90
CA LEU A 651 16.13 -16.74 -11.46
C LEU A 651 16.10 -15.33 -10.87
N ALA A 652 15.08 -15.02 -10.07
CA ALA A 652 14.82 -13.68 -9.56
C ALA A 652 14.48 -13.72 -8.06
N PRO A 653 14.66 -12.62 -7.30
CA PRO A 653 14.01 -12.49 -6.00
C PRO A 653 12.47 -12.44 -6.15
N THR A 654 11.75 -12.35 -5.04
CA THR A 654 10.31 -12.04 -5.03
C THR A 654 9.98 -10.75 -5.78
N SER A 655 8.69 -10.52 -6.00
CA SER A 655 8.18 -9.27 -6.59
C SER A 655 7.37 -8.48 -5.56
N LEU A 656 8.00 -8.08 -4.45
CA LEU A 656 7.34 -7.37 -3.35
C LEU A 656 7.23 -5.86 -3.61
N THR A 657 8.16 -5.28 -4.37
CA THR A 657 8.21 -3.86 -4.72
C THR A 657 7.42 -3.56 -5.99
N ARG A 658 7.02 -2.30 -6.14
CA ARG A 658 6.40 -1.77 -7.36
C ARG A 658 7.32 -1.92 -8.57
N LEU A 659 8.63 -1.72 -8.41
CA LEU A 659 9.60 -1.83 -9.49
C LEU A 659 9.66 -3.25 -10.08
N THR A 660 9.88 -4.27 -9.25
CA THR A 660 10.02 -5.64 -9.76
C THR A 660 8.69 -6.20 -10.25
N SER A 661 7.58 -5.87 -9.60
CA SER A 661 6.26 -6.33 -10.01
C SER A 661 5.79 -5.68 -11.32
N SER A 662 6.09 -4.40 -11.55
CA SER A 662 5.85 -3.75 -12.85
C SER A 662 6.78 -4.29 -13.94
N LEU A 663 8.03 -4.64 -13.62
CA LEU A 663 8.90 -5.36 -14.55
C LEU A 663 8.33 -6.75 -14.91
N MET A 664 7.83 -7.50 -13.91
CA MET A 664 7.17 -8.79 -14.13
C MET A 664 5.88 -8.64 -14.94
N TYR A 665 5.16 -7.54 -14.79
CA TYR A 665 3.97 -7.25 -15.59
C TYR A 665 4.34 -7.05 -17.06
N ILE A 666 5.37 -6.25 -17.36
CA ILE A 666 5.89 -6.08 -18.73
C ILE A 666 6.30 -7.43 -19.33
N LEU A 667 7.06 -8.23 -18.57
CA LEU A 667 7.48 -9.55 -19.02
C LEU A 667 6.27 -10.47 -19.29
N ALA A 668 5.28 -10.50 -18.40
CA ALA A 668 4.06 -11.25 -18.66
C ALA A 668 3.36 -10.78 -19.93
N ARG A 669 3.38 -9.48 -20.26
CA ARG A 669 2.78 -8.98 -21.51
C ARG A 669 3.59 -9.32 -22.76
N CYS A 670 4.90 -9.54 -22.65
CA CYS A 670 5.77 -9.83 -23.79
C CYS A 670 5.79 -11.31 -24.22
N PHE A 671 5.19 -12.21 -23.44
CA PHE A 671 5.22 -13.66 -23.65
C PHE A 671 3.81 -14.24 -23.63
N GLY A 672 3.57 -15.38 -24.28
CA GLY A 672 2.25 -16.03 -24.31
C GLY A 672 1.78 -16.55 -22.95
N SER A 673 2.71 -16.99 -22.10
CA SER A 673 2.39 -17.34 -20.71
C SER A 673 3.54 -17.08 -19.74
N ILE A 674 3.18 -16.91 -18.47
CA ILE A 674 4.10 -16.80 -17.34
C ILE A 674 3.80 -17.91 -16.33
N VAL A 675 4.84 -18.61 -15.89
CA VAL A 675 4.80 -19.66 -14.87
C VAL A 675 5.78 -19.31 -13.77
N ILE A 676 5.38 -19.38 -12.50
CA ILE A 676 6.26 -19.07 -11.37
C ILE A 676 6.42 -20.32 -10.50
N ASP A 677 7.67 -20.64 -10.16
CA ASP A 677 8.02 -21.61 -9.13
C ASP A 677 8.64 -20.88 -7.95
N SER A 678 7.88 -20.83 -6.85
CA SER A 678 8.20 -20.12 -5.62
C SER A 678 8.44 -21.10 -4.47
N SER A 679 9.18 -22.18 -4.74
CA SER A 679 9.47 -23.21 -3.74
C SER A 679 10.17 -22.63 -2.50
N PRO A 680 9.79 -23.03 -1.27
CA PRO A 680 10.31 -22.46 -0.02
C PRO A 680 11.84 -22.46 0.08
N ASN A 681 12.44 -21.29 0.31
CA ASN A 681 13.88 -21.12 0.52
C ASN A 681 14.18 -19.85 1.35
N LEU A 682 15.40 -19.72 1.89
CA LEU A 682 15.80 -18.58 2.74
C LEU A 682 16.23 -17.32 1.98
N TRP A 683 16.38 -17.41 0.66
CA TRP A 683 16.73 -16.28 -0.20
C TRP A 683 15.50 -15.60 -0.81
N MET A 684 14.32 -16.20 -0.62
CA MET A 684 13.08 -15.81 -1.29
C MET A 684 13.25 -15.74 -2.82
N HIS A 685 14.13 -16.58 -3.39
CA HIS A 685 14.29 -16.67 -4.83
C HIS A 685 13.14 -17.45 -5.46
N GLN A 686 12.84 -17.12 -6.71
CA GLN A 686 11.80 -17.70 -7.54
C GLN A 686 12.34 -17.98 -8.94
N LEU A 687 11.83 -19.03 -9.57
CA LEU A 687 12.07 -19.31 -10.99
C LEU A 687 10.86 -18.90 -11.80
N ILE A 688 11.06 -18.01 -12.77
CA ILE A 688 10.00 -17.44 -13.60
C ILE A 688 10.22 -17.92 -15.01
N LYS A 689 9.27 -18.70 -15.54
CA LYS A 689 9.31 -19.25 -16.90
C LYS A 689 8.35 -18.44 -17.76
N LEU A 690 8.88 -17.80 -18.77
CA LEU A 690 8.16 -16.97 -19.74
C LEU A 690 8.19 -17.70 -21.07
N ARG A 691 7.02 -18.09 -21.56
CA ARG A 691 6.90 -18.98 -22.73
C ARG A 691 6.41 -18.25 -23.95
N SER A 692 6.99 -18.59 -25.10
CA SER A 692 6.58 -18.10 -26.41
C SER A 692 6.59 -16.57 -26.49
N PHE A 693 7.79 -15.99 -26.61
CA PHE A 693 8.00 -14.56 -26.77
C PHE A 693 7.17 -14.04 -27.96
N LEU A 694 6.36 -13.02 -27.72
CA LEU A 694 5.43 -12.48 -28.71
C LEU A 694 6.03 -11.30 -29.50
N GLY A 695 7.13 -10.73 -28.99
CA GLY A 695 7.74 -9.52 -29.52
C GLY A 695 7.69 -8.35 -28.53
N VAL A 696 8.53 -7.34 -28.77
CA VAL A 696 8.57 -6.09 -28.02
C VAL A 696 8.52 -4.92 -29.00
N GLY A 697 7.62 -3.96 -28.79
CA GLY A 697 7.54 -2.73 -29.59
C GLY A 697 8.77 -1.83 -29.38
N SER A 698 9.07 -0.97 -30.36
CA SER A 698 10.19 -0.03 -30.23
C SER A 698 9.99 0.98 -29.10
N GLY A 699 8.74 1.40 -28.85
CA GLY A 699 8.41 2.30 -27.73
C GLY A 699 8.73 1.67 -26.39
N LEU A 700 8.22 0.46 -26.14
CA LEU A 700 8.47 -0.27 -24.89
C LEU A 700 9.95 -0.58 -24.66
N LEU A 701 10.66 -0.96 -25.72
CA LEU A 701 12.09 -1.22 -25.61
C LEU A 701 12.86 0.07 -25.29
N SER A 702 12.54 1.19 -25.95
CA SER A 702 13.15 2.49 -25.63
C SER A 702 12.88 2.92 -24.19
N HIS A 703 11.64 2.72 -23.73
CA HIS A 703 11.24 2.99 -22.34
C HIS A 703 12.05 2.17 -21.34
N LEU A 704 12.17 0.86 -21.53
CA LEU A 704 12.96 -0.01 -20.65
C LEU A 704 14.45 0.38 -20.61
N LEU A 705 15.01 0.81 -21.75
CA LEU A 705 16.39 1.30 -21.82
C LEU A 705 16.56 2.63 -21.07
N ASP A 706 15.62 3.56 -21.20
CA ASP A 706 15.61 4.84 -20.45
C ASP A 706 15.52 4.58 -18.93
N ILE A 707 14.57 3.77 -18.48
CA ILE A 707 14.43 3.37 -17.07
C ILE A 707 15.72 2.71 -16.57
N GLY A 708 16.30 1.80 -17.36
CA GLY A 708 17.58 1.17 -17.04
C GLY A 708 18.73 2.17 -16.89
N GLN A 709 18.77 3.22 -17.73
CA GLN A 709 19.77 4.28 -17.65
C GLN A 709 19.56 5.16 -16.41
N ARG A 710 18.33 5.59 -16.14
CA ARG A 710 17.96 6.40 -14.97
C ARG A 710 18.28 5.68 -13.67
N LEU A 711 17.92 4.41 -13.54
CA LEU A 711 18.29 3.58 -12.39
C LEU A 711 19.81 3.41 -12.24
N GLY A 712 20.56 3.40 -13.36
CA GLY A 712 22.02 3.39 -13.33
C GLY A 712 22.59 4.68 -12.73
N LEU A 713 22.05 5.83 -13.14
CA LEU A 713 22.46 7.15 -12.62
C LEU A 713 22.17 7.30 -11.12
N GLU A 714 21.08 6.71 -10.60
CA GLU A 714 20.79 6.70 -9.15
C GLU A 714 21.92 6.02 -8.36
N VAL A 715 22.46 4.92 -8.88
CA VAL A 715 23.58 4.20 -8.26
C VAL A 715 24.87 5.03 -8.31
N ASP A 716 25.13 5.69 -9.43
CA ASP A 716 26.36 6.46 -9.66
C ASP A 716 26.37 7.79 -8.90
N THR A 717 25.23 8.48 -8.82
CA THR A 717 25.11 9.80 -8.17
C THR A 717 24.94 9.71 -6.66
N GLY A 718 24.45 8.58 -6.14
CA GLY A 718 24.13 8.40 -4.73
C GLY A 718 23.01 9.30 -4.22
N GLN A 719 22.26 9.97 -5.10
CA GLN A 719 21.10 10.76 -4.74
C GLN A 719 19.91 9.84 -4.40
N THR A 720 19.26 10.10 -3.27
CA THR A 720 18.23 9.21 -2.70
C THR A 720 16.83 9.81 -2.67
N GLN A 721 16.64 11.05 -3.13
CA GLN A 721 15.37 11.78 -2.99
C GLN A 721 14.40 11.55 -4.15
N ALA A 722 14.87 11.21 -5.35
CA ALA A 722 14.06 11.03 -6.56
C ALA A 722 14.40 9.71 -7.27
N CYS A 723 14.35 8.60 -6.53
CA CYS A 723 14.60 7.28 -7.08
C CYS A 723 13.35 6.74 -7.78
N LEU A 724 13.53 6.14 -8.95
CA LEU A 724 12.45 5.49 -9.70
C LEU A 724 11.83 4.37 -8.88
N MET A 725 10.52 4.44 -8.67
CA MET A 725 9.78 3.47 -7.85
C MET A 725 9.21 2.31 -8.65
N GLU A 726 9.01 2.50 -9.96
CA GLU A 726 8.28 1.59 -10.82
C GLU A 726 8.75 1.68 -12.28
N VAL A 727 8.49 0.64 -13.06
CA VAL A 727 8.76 0.61 -14.51
C VAL A 727 7.52 1.02 -15.30
N VAL A 728 6.33 0.76 -14.74
CA VAL A 728 5.02 1.17 -15.23
C VAL A 728 4.23 1.63 -14.02
N SER A 729 3.37 2.64 -14.21
CA SER A 729 2.39 3.08 -13.23
C SER A 729 1.77 1.90 -12.47
N PHE A 730 2.09 1.76 -11.18
CA PHE A 730 1.63 0.63 -10.38
C PHE A 730 0.10 0.48 -10.31
N PRO A 731 -0.71 1.57 -10.33
CA PRO A 731 -2.16 1.49 -10.54
C PRO A 731 -2.59 0.64 -11.74
N VAL A 732 -1.85 0.68 -12.85
CA VAL A 732 -2.11 -0.14 -14.05
C VAL A 732 -1.91 -1.62 -13.73
N VAL A 733 -0.81 -1.94 -13.04
CA VAL A 733 -0.47 -3.31 -12.63
C VAL A 733 -1.54 -3.90 -11.71
N VAL A 734 -1.95 -3.14 -10.68
CA VAL A 734 -2.94 -3.63 -9.69
C VAL A 734 -4.35 -3.78 -10.25
N CYS A 735 -4.63 -3.20 -11.42
CA CYS A 735 -5.90 -3.38 -12.12
C CYS A 735 -6.00 -4.73 -12.87
N ASP A 736 -4.88 -5.37 -13.21
CA ASP A 736 -4.89 -6.74 -13.75
C ASP A 736 -5.03 -7.76 -12.61
N ARG A 737 -6.28 -8.09 -12.28
CA ARG A 737 -6.61 -9.01 -11.18
C ARG A 737 -5.98 -10.39 -11.34
N LYS A 738 -5.83 -10.92 -12.55
CA LYS A 738 -5.28 -12.27 -12.75
C LYS A 738 -3.77 -12.28 -12.50
N PHE A 739 -3.08 -11.26 -13.03
CA PHE A 739 -1.66 -11.06 -12.77
C PHE A 739 -1.38 -10.84 -11.27
N VAL A 740 -2.14 -9.95 -10.61
CA VAL A 740 -2.00 -9.69 -9.17
C VAL A 740 -2.25 -10.96 -8.35
N GLN A 741 -3.26 -11.77 -8.69
CA GLN A 741 -3.54 -13.02 -7.99
C GLN A 741 -2.38 -14.02 -8.11
N LEU A 742 -1.77 -14.13 -9.30
CA LEU A 742 -0.59 -14.97 -9.52
C LEU A 742 0.57 -14.48 -8.64
N ILE A 743 0.99 -13.22 -8.80
CA ILE A 743 2.17 -12.68 -8.09
C ILE A 743 1.97 -12.74 -6.57
N THR A 744 0.81 -12.32 -6.06
CA THR A 744 0.52 -12.34 -4.62
C THR A 744 0.56 -13.75 -4.04
N ALA A 745 0.03 -14.75 -4.74
CA ALA A 745 0.05 -16.13 -4.24
C ALA A 745 1.49 -16.67 -4.16
N HIS A 746 2.33 -16.36 -5.14
CA HIS A 746 3.73 -16.78 -5.15
C HIS A 746 4.60 -16.03 -4.14
N ASN A 747 4.42 -14.71 -3.99
CA ASN A 747 5.05 -13.92 -2.93
C ASN A 747 4.69 -14.48 -1.55
N ASN A 748 3.40 -14.69 -1.26
CA ASN A 748 2.95 -15.25 0.02
C ASN A 748 3.56 -16.63 0.30
N ARG A 749 3.68 -17.49 -0.72
CA ARG A 749 4.33 -18.79 -0.54
C ARG A 749 5.83 -18.66 -0.26
N SER A 750 6.53 -17.78 -0.98
CA SER A 750 7.96 -17.53 -0.73
C SER A 750 8.20 -17.01 0.69
N VAL A 751 7.41 -16.02 1.13
CA VAL A 751 7.53 -15.43 2.46
C VAL A 751 7.13 -16.43 3.55
N ALA A 752 6.03 -17.16 3.39
CA ALA A 752 5.63 -18.21 4.33
C ALA A 752 6.71 -19.31 4.45
N GLY A 753 7.29 -19.72 3.32
CA GLY A 753 8.38 -20.69 3.27
C GLY A 753 9.62 -20.23 4.02
N PHE A 754 10.03 -18.98 3.79
CA PHE A 754 11.12 -18.34 4.53
C PHE A 754 10.87 -18.36 6.04
N LEU A 755 9.69 -17.90 6.47
CA LEU A 755 9.33 -17.80 7.90
C LEU A 755 9.38 -19.17 8.57
N ASN A 756 8.81 -20.20 7.93
CA ASN A 756 8.80 -21.56 8.46
C ASN A 756 10.22 -22.13 8.61
N LEU A 757 11.10 -21.92 7.62
CA LEU A 757 12.49 -22.37 7.68
C LEU A 757 13.30 -21.67 8.80
N MET A 758 13.05 -20.37 9.01
CA MET A 758 13.64 -19.62 10.11
C MET A 758 13.14 -20.11 11.48
N LEU A 759 11.84 -20.41 11.59
CA LEU A 759 11.24 -20.99 12.80
C LEU A 759 11.81 -22.38 13.10
N ASP A 760 11.99 -23.22 12.08
CA ASP A 760 12.62 -24.55 12.25
C ASP A 760 14.04 -24.43 12.81
N HIS A 761 14.84 -23.51 12.26
CA HIS A 761 16.21 -23.28 12.72
C HIS A 761 16.25 -22.79 14.16
N THR A 762 15.47 -21.75 14.48
CA THR A 762 15.46 -21.14 15.82
C THR A 762 14.91 -22.09 16.88
N ARG A 763 13.85 -22.86 16.58
CA ARG A 763 13.29 -23.85 17.52
C ARG A 763 14.21 -25.05 17.71
N GLY A 764 14.90 -25.50 16.66
CA GLY A 764 15.88 -26.59 16.70
C GLY A 764 17.08 -26.30 17.62
N VAL A 765 17.58 -25.06 17.62
CA VAL A 765 18.70 -24.62 18.47
C VAL A 765 18.32 -24.59 19.96
N SER A 766 17.07 -24.21 20.29
CA SER A 766 16.60 -24.20 21.68
C SER A 766 16.40 -25.60 22.30
N GLY A 767 16.26 -26.64 21.48
CA GLY A 767 16.15 -28.04 21.93
C GLY A 767 17.46 -28.68 22.40
N HIS A 768 18.61 -28.06 22.11
CA HIS A 768 19.94 -28.60 22.46
C HIS A 768 20.58 -27.95 23.69
N ALA A 769 19.92 -26.98 24.34
CA ALA A 769 20.42 -26.34 25.55
C ALA A 769 20.18 -27.16 26.85
N GLY A 770 19.59 -28.36 26.75
CA GLY A 770 19.18 -29.17 27.92
C GLY A 770 19.75 -30.59 28.01
N GLN A 771 20.63 -31.03 27.11
CA GLN A 771 21.23 -32.36 27.21
C GLN A 771 22.75 -32.27 27.29
N THR A 772 23.23 -32.46 28.51
CA THR A 772 24.61 -32.81 28.83
C THR A 772 25.10 -33.93 27.92
N LYS A 773 26.25 -33.67 27.27
CA LYS A 773 27.09 -34.60 26.53
C LYS A 773 27.23 -35.96 27.23
N THR A 774 27.00 -37.03 26.47
CA THR A 774 27.87 -38.21 26.49
C THR A 774 28.20 -38.62 25.05
N GLN A 775 29.50 -38.79 24.82
CA GLN A 775 30.25 -39.40 23.70
C GLN A 775 29.41 -40.30 22.76
N SER A 776 29.59 -40.35 21.44
CA SER A 776 30.83 -40.30 20.65
C SER A 776 30.47 -40.13 19.17
N GLU A 777 31.11 -39.19 18.46
CA GLU A 777 31.51 -39.28 17.05
C GLU A 777 32.27 -37.98 16.71
N SER A 778 33.55 -37.97 17.09
CA SER A 778 34.59 -37.12 16.53
C SER A 778 35.25 -37.93 15.42
N GLU A 779 35.19 -37.52 14.16
CA GLU A 779 36.26 -36.88 13.38
C GLU A 779 35.69 -36.75 11.94
N SER A 780 35.85 -35.69 11.16
CA SER A 780 36.84 -34.62 11.14
C SER A 780 36.25 -33.36 10.49
N ILE A 781 36.20 -32.28 11.27
CA ILE A 781 36.11 -30.89 10.77
C ILE A 781 37.55 -30.37 10.83
N GLN A 782 38.38 -30.80 9.88
CA GLN A 782 39.70 -30.25 9.63
C GLN A 782 39.97 -30.41 8.14
N ASP A 783 39.40 -29.50 7.34
CA ASP A 783 39.97 -29.01 6.08
C ASP A 783 38.98 -28.01 5.47
N TRP A 784 39.09 -26.75 5.92
CA TRP A 784 38.52 -25.60 5.21
C TRP A 784 39.69 -24.66 4.90
N PRO A 785 40.01 -24.37 3.64
CA PRO A 785 41.06 -23.42 3.35
C PRO A 785 40.60 -22.02 3.78
N ARG A 786 41.40 -21.41 4.66
CA ARG A 786 41.37 -19.97 4.94
C ARG A 786 41.50 -19.20 3.62
N LEU A 787 40.41 -18.60 3.17
CA LEU A 787 40.37 -17.53 2.17
C LEU A 787 39.16 -16.65 2.54
N LEU A 788 39.40 -15.85 3.57
CA LEU A 788 38.77 -14.57 3.87
C LEU A 788 39.87 -13.51 3.72
#